data_AF-A0A317VB10-F1
#
_entry.id   AF-A0A317VB10-F1
#
_cell.length_a   1.000
_cell.length_b   1.000
_cell.length_c   1.000
_cell.angle_alpha   90.00
_cell.angle_beta   90.00
_cell.angle_gamma   90.00
#
_symmetry.space_group_name_H-M   'P 1'
#
loop_
_entity.id
_entity.type
_entity.pdbx_description
1 polymer ?
#
loop_
_entity_poly.entity_id
_entity_poly.type
_entity_poly.pdbx_seq_one_letter_code
_entity_poly.pdbx_strand_id
1 'polypeptide(L)'
;MLRSYFLMPPMGFIIHTLFLFVAHVHARAVFAHFMVSNTEGYTVDDWESEMAFALEAKIDAFALNIAADQDVNTASVANAFLAAENVGFYLFFSFDYAGNGAWDKADVIDYISTYNSPNAYFYYNDKPFVSTFEGPANAEDWVDIKSETGCFFIPDWSSLGAMEAMEQADGVADGLFSWAAWPDGPADMDTYTDASYINYLEGKPYMMPVSPWFFTNLPGYDKNWLWRGDDMWFDRWNQALFVAPEFIEIISWNDFGESHYIGPIKSSDDSLANKTYTAFDIGLAPYNYVLDMPHDGWRDFLPYVIETYKNNISTITQEGVTGWYRLNKAGACSSDGGTTGNTASELQVEYWPYEIVQDKIFYSALLGSQADITVSVGGTELGASWTATPSGDVGVYHGSVSFSGHSGAVVITISRGGATIASIDGQSISSGCAAASDIENWNAWVGSSMSSSTISVTPATSLSNETCIEGWGAGNFLGLCSAACSWGYCPITACVCSKLGPPPTVPEETGVEGYPIPGEDASYSGLCSFDCNHGYCPSTACGTVEVTLTVPTVSDFAAKACTAGEGTGDFVSLCAFGCAHGFCPIHACNCTETGTLDLFSVINSSATAHLISGDDDYGLCDFACERDRCYDQCELGDTYSYSDEFSCTDDDTRSWCEVTSPCNYSLTISTLEDLDIQSAYMQDECIPYYMLTVLYNLIDEVVANYTEIMADNNYNKTLKYYKEYVESNITSTLASVMEWAPAGPGLSYFDCVIEWKGKNESATSCPNYSATGVFNVYYEVKNSTEFEEMLLEDYGIQPDWFKYGTEKDSYLCDGESILAPSCHDSVVTYYNIPKKADYVNITDPRVVVEKALPNLDNLQANILAVQLQILLGSWPGFTDDIVQSISLAVELLLQAVSSMQEVVAIGKAEEAWKKKEMIEDIISAIFLAIPFVGEADAISDIFLDVSRVATVVGDTAIVADSIYEIVEDPDNRVATILTTLLLVGQRSAEEYGTMAAARRDIPDETIEFLGPVFKEKNTQIENLVKDCAAA
;
A
#
# COMPACT_ATOMS: atom_id res chain seq x y z
N MET A 1 -87.57 11.95 -2.95
CA MET A 1 -88.36 12.40 -4.12
C MET A 1 -87.37 12.45 -5.28
N LEU A 2 -87.45 11.73 -6.40
CA LEU A 2 -88.38 10.82 -7.08
C LEU A 2 -87.47 9.78 -7.78
N ARG A 3 -87.77 8.46 -7.71
CA ARG A 3 -88.31 7.63 -8.83
C ARG A 3 -87.44 7.66 -10.10
N SER A 4 -87.14 6.59 -10.84
CA SER A 4 -87.48 5.16 -10.81
C SER A 4 -87.16 4.59 -12.21
N TYR A 5 -86.77 3.31 -12.27
CA TYR A 5 -87.06 2.32 -13.31
C TYR A 5 -86.43 2.41 -14.73
N PHE A 6 -85.53 1.44 -14.98
CA PHE A 6 -85.55 0.40 -16.03
C PHE A 6 -85.75 0.80 -17.51
N LEU A 7 -84.81 0.37 -18.38
CA LEU A 7 -85.02 -0.61 -19.48
C LEU A 7 -83.78 -0.70 -20.41
N MET A 8 -83.24 -1.92 -20.57
CA MET A 8 -82.44 -2.44 -21.71
C MET A 8 -83.29 -2.50 -23.00
N PRO A 9 -82.80 -2.84 -24.25
CA PRO A 9 -81.47 -3.25 -24.79
C PRO A 9 -81.15 -2.55 -26.17
N PRO A 10 -80.44 -3.09 -27.21
CA PRO A 10 -79.36 -4.10 -27.32
C PRO A 10 -78.08 -3.70 -28.14
N MET A 11 -77.00 -4.43 -27.82
CA MET A 11 -75.89 -5.00 -28.64
C MET A 11 -75.23 -4.23 -29.80
N GLY A 12 -73.95 -3.91 -29.58
CA GLY A 12 -72.91 -3.78 -30.61
C GLY A 12 -71.52 -3.58 -30.01
N PHE A 13 -70.70 -4.64 -30.05
CA PHE A 13 -69.24 -4.70 -29.82
C PHE A 13 -68.66 -4.57 -28.39
N ILE A 14 -67.86 -5.58 -28.05
CA ILE A 14 -67.06 -5.80 -26.84
C ILE A 14 -65.64 -5.28 -27.11
N ILE A 15 -65.00 -4.57 -26.16
CA ILE A 15 -63.63 -4.78 -25.63
C ILE A 15 -63.26 -3.64 -24.65
N HIS A 16 -63.10 -4.03 -23.38
CA HIS A 16 -62.18 -3.60 -22.31
C HIS A 16 -61.93 -2.11 -22.03
N THR A 17 -62.51 -1.66 -20.92
CA THR A 17 -62.07 -0.51 -20.12
C THR A 17 -61.06 -1.02 -19.09
N LEU A 18 -59.76 -0.71 -19.28
CA LEU A 18 -58.72 -0.93 -18.28
C LEU A 18 -58.69 0.31 -17.37
N PHE A 19 -58.89 0.13 -16.06
CA PHE A 19 -58.59 1.13 -15.06
C PHE A 19 -57.07 1.34 -15.00
N LEU A 20 -56.61 2.55 -15.33
CA LEU A 20 -55.28 3.04 -14.96
C LEU A 20 -55.28 3.31 -13.45
N PHE A 21 -54.91 2.31 -12.67
CA PHE A 21 -54.19 2.58 -11.43
C PHE A 21 -52.79 3.02 -11.84
N VAL A 22 -52.53 4.34 -11.78
CA VAL A 22 -51.15 4.83 -11.79
C VAL A 22 -50.58 4.41 -10.44
N ALA A 23 -49.85 3.30 -10.43
CA ALA A 23 -48.90 3.05 -9.36
C ALA A 23 -47.89 4.20 -9.46
N HIS A 24 -47.83 5.07 -8.47
CA HIS A 24 -46.66 5.91 -8.26
C HIS A 24 -45.51 4.95 -7.95
N VAL A 25 -44.74 4.56 -8.97
CA VAL A 25 -43.44 3.93 -8.78
C VAL A 25 -42.55 5.03 -8.21
N HIS A 26 -42.21 4.98 -6.92
CA HIS A 26 -41.10 5.77 -6.38
C HIS A 26 -39.84 5.30 -7.11
N ALA A 27 -39.31 6.10 -8.03
CA ALA A 27 -38.05 5.79 -8.70
C ALA A 27 -36.91 6.14 -7.74
N ARG A 28 -36.48 5.17 -6.94
CA ARG A 28 -35.25 5.23 -6.15
C ARG A 28 -34.03 5.12 -7.06
N ALA A 29 -33.00 5.91 -6.78
CA ALA A 29 -31.71 5.79 -7.47
C ALA A 29 -30.54 5.78 -6.49
N VAL A 30 -29.45 5.17 -6.91
CA VAL A 30 -28.19 5.13 -6.16
C VAL A 30 -27.08 5.71 -7.04
N PHE A 31 -26.36 6.69 -6.51
CA PHE A 31 -25.25 7.36 -7.18
C PHE A 31 -23.94 7.05 -6.46
N ALA A 32 -22.82 7.36 -7.10
CA ALA A 32 -21.53 7.41 -6.41
C ALA A 32 -20.82 8.73 -6.71
N HIS A 33 -20.29 9.36 -5.67
CA HIS A 33 -19.50 10.58 -5.74
C HIS A 33 -18.20 10.31 -6.50
N PHE A 34 -17.89 11.10 -7.52
CA PHE A 34 -16.75 10.85 -8.40
C PHE A 34 -15.89 12.10 -8.54
N MET A 35 -14.67 12.04 -8.02
CA MET A 35 -13.66 13.10 -8.11
C MET A 35 -13.07 13.14 -9.52
N VAL A 36 -13.47 14.13 -10.32
CA VAL A 36 -12.92 14.32 -11.67
C VAL A 36 -11.47 14.78 -11.62
N SER A 37 -11.04 15.45 -10.55
CA SER A 37 -9.64 15.82 -10.32
C SER A 37 -8.68 14.62 -10.39
N ASN A 38 -9.14 13.44 -9.98
CA ASN A 38 -8.36 12.21 -9.95
C ASN A 38 -8.33 11.46 -11.30
N THR A 39 -8.74 12.11 -12.39
CA THR A 39 -8.84 11.50 -13.73
C THR A 39 -7.89 12.11 -14.76
N GLU A 40 -6.83 12.79 -14.29
CA GLU A 40 -5.85 13.34 -15.21
C GLU A 40 -5.25 12.23 -16.09
N GLY A 41 -5.34 12.42 -17.41
CA GLY A 41 -4.89 11.43 -18.39
C GLY A 41 -5.86 10.30 -18.72
N TYR A 42 -7.03 10.21 -18.06
CA TYR A 42 -8.06 9.22 -18.41
C TYR A 42 -8.51 9.39 -19.87
N THR A 43 -8.50 8.27 -20.58
CA THR A 43 -9.12 8.12 -21.89
C THR A 43 -10.59 7.74 -21.77
N VAL A 44 -11.29 7.65 -22.91
CA VAL A 44 -12.66 7.14 -22.95
C VAL A 44 -12.72 5.70 -22.41
N ASP A 45 -11.76 4.84 -22.78
CA ASP A 45 -11.73 3.43 -22.36
C ASP A 45 -11.54 3.27 -20.84
N ASP A 46 -10.78 4.18 -20.21
CA ASP A 46 -10.62 4.21 -18.75
C ASP A 46 -11.95 4.55 -18.07
N TRP A 47 -12.65 5.59 -18.54
CA TRP A 47 -13.99 5.95 -18.09
C TRP A 47 -15.02 4.84 -18.32
N GLU A 48 -14.99 4.16 -19.48
CA GLU A 48 -15.86 3.01 -19.78
C GLU A 48 -15.64 1.87 -18.79
N SER A 49 -14.39 1.65 -18.38
CA SER A 49 -14.03 0.62 -17.39
C SER A 49 -14.61 0.94 -16.01
N GLU A 50 -14.46 2.18 -15.53
CA GLU A 50 -15.07 2.63 -14.26
C GLU A 50 -16.59 2.46 -14.28
N MET A 51 -17.25 2.87 -15.36
CA MET A 51 -18.71 2.77 -15.51
C MET A 51 -19.18 1.31 -15.62
N ALA A 52 -18.39 0.43 -16.22
CA ALA A 52 -18.68 -1.01 -16.25
C ALA A 52 -18.72 -1.59 -14.83
N PHE A 53 -17.75 -1.27 -13.97
CA PHE A 53 -17.75 -1.69 -12.57
C PHE A 53 -18.95 -1.10 -11.80
N ALA A 54 -19.33 0.15 -12.07
CA ALA A 54 -20.50 0.77 -11.44
C ALA A 54 -21.82 0.10 -11.86
N LEU A 55 -21.97 -0.26 -13.14
CA LEU A 55 -23.12 -1.02 -13.67
C LEU A 55 -23.21 -2.44 -13.07
N GLU A 56 -22.06 -3.08 -12.85
CA GLU A 56 -21.98 -4.36 -12.15
C GLU A 56 -22.49 -4.22 -10.72
N ALA A 57 -22.05 -3.18 -10.01
CA ALA A 57 -22.48 -2.83 -8.65
C ALA A 57 -23.93 -2.33 -8.55
N LYS A 58 -24.61 -2.05 -9.68
CA LYS A 58 -25.99 -1.51 -9.78
C LYS A 58 -26.14 -0.03 -9.42
N ILE A 59 -25.05 0.73 -9.47
CA ILE A 59 -25.08 2.19 -9.37
C ILE A 59 -25.72 2.75 -10.64
N ASP A 60 -26.57 3.78 -10.49
CA ASP A 60 -27.34 4.38 -11.58
C ASP A 60 -26.58 5.49 -12.31
N ALA A 61 -25.80 6.28 -11.57
CA ALA A 61 -25.03 7.38 -12.13
C ALA A 61 -23.80 7.73 -11.27
N PHE A 62 -22.82 8.40 -11.88
CA PHE A 62 -21.79 9.12 -11.13
C PHE A 62 -22.20 10.59 -10.92
N ALA A 63 -22.04 11.06 -9.68
CA ALA A 63 -22.09 12.46 -9.33
C ALA A 63 -20.69 13.05 -9.56
N LEU A 64 -20.50 13.73 -10.69
CA LEU A 64 -19.20 14.28 -11.09
C LEU A 64 -18.85 15.49 -10.24
N ASN A 65 -18.02 15.30 -9.22
CA ASN A 65 -17.42 16.38 -8.45
C ASN A 65 -16.38 17.11 -9.32
N ILE A 66 -16.65 18.38 -9.59
CA ILE A 66 -15.77 19.27 -10.34
C ILE A 66 -15.58 20.60 -9.60
N ALA A 67 -14.34 20.91 -9.27
CA ALA A 67 -13.97 22.23 -8.74
C ALA A 67 -13.77 23.24 -9.89
N ALA A 68 -14.03 24.51 -9.63
CA ALA A 68 -13.89 25.59 -10.61
C ALA A 68 -12.44 25.72 -11.10
N ASP A 69 -12.26 26.19 -12.34
CA ASP A 69 -10.95 26.53 -12.92
C ASP A 69 -9.86 25.44 -12.89
N GLN A 70 -10.24 24.15 -12.84
CA GLN A 70 -9.30 23.04 -12.97
C GLN A 70 -9.10 22.61 -14.43
N ASP A 71 -7.83 22.52 -14.85
CA ASP A 71 -7.43 22.17 -16.23
C ASP A 71 -7.95 20.79 -16.68
N VAL A 72 -8.05 19.83 -15.75
CA VAL A 72 -8.52 18.47 -16.01
C VAL A 72 -9.99 18.39 -16.47
N ASN A 73 -10.83 19.34 -16.03
CA ASN A 73 -12.28 19.31 -16.26
C ASN A 73 -12.63 19.22 -17.74
N THR A 74 -12.02 20.07 -18.58
CA THR A 74 -12.45 20.21 -19.98
C THR A 74 -12.32 18.91 -20.77
N ALA A 75 -11.16 18.26 -20.69
CA ALA A 75 -10.90 17.03 -21.42
C ALA A 75 -11.59 15.83 -20.77
N SER A 76 -11.52 15.73 -19.43
CA SER A 76 -12.03 14.55 -18.74
C SER A 76 -13.56 14.48 -18.75
N VAL A 77 -14.27 15.59 -18.52
CA VAL A 77 -15.74 15.63 -18.60
C VAL A 77 -16.22 15.26 -20.00
N ALA A 78 -15.56 15.75 -21.05
CA ALA A 78 -15.90 15.37 -22.42
C ALA A 78 -15.71 13.85 -22.67
N ASN A 79 -14.62 13.26 -22.19
CA ASN A 79 -14.37 11.82 -22.27
C ASN A 79 -15.41 11.01 -21.47
N ALA A 80 -15.74 11.47 -20.25
CA ALA A 80 -16.72 10.83 -19.38
C ALA A 80 -18.10 10.74 -20.06
N PHE A 81 -18.61 11.85 -20.60
CA PHE A 81 -19.91 11.84 -21.28
C PHE A 81 -19.93 10.98 -22.54
N LEU A 82 -18.82 10.93 -23.29
CA LEU A 82 -18.69 10.03 -24.43
C LEU A 82 -18.68 8.55 -24.00
N ALA A 83 -17.93 8.21 -22.96
CA ALA A 83 -17.91 6.87 -22.38
C ALA A 83 -19.30 6.45 -21.89
N ALA A 84 -20.00 7.35 -21.17
CA ALA A 84 -21.36 7.13 -20.69
C ALA A 84 -22.34 6.83 -21.83
N GLU A 85 -22.28 7.57 -22.94
CA GLU A 85 -23.09 7.26 -24.13
C GLU A 85 -22.75 5.90 -24.75
N ASN A 86 -21.47 5.48 -24.73
CA ASN A 86 -21.03 4.22 -25.30
C ASN A 86 -21.50 3.00 -24.49
N VAL A 87 -21.45 3.07 -23.15
CA VAL A 87 -21.82 1.95 -22.27
C VAL A 87 -23.26 2.00 -21.76
N GLY A 88 -23.95 3.12 -21.95
CA GLY A 88 -25.33 3.31 -21.48
C GLY A 88 -25.40 3.55 -19.97
N PHE A 89 -24.51 4.38 -19.45
CA PHE A 89 -24.47 4.81 -18.05
C PHE A 89 -24.86 6.29 -17.94
N TYR A 90 -25.25 6.74 -16.75
CA TYR A 90 -25.64 8.13 -16.51
C TYR A 90 -24.62 8.89 -15.68
N LEU A 91 -24.54 10.20 -15.89
CA LEU A 91 -23.72 11.14 -15.16
C LEU A 91 -24.57 12.34 -14.78
N PHE A 92 -24.22 13.04 -13.70
CA PHE A 92 -24.70 14.38 -13.44
C PHE A 92 -23.62 15.21 -12.75
N PHE A 93 -23.77 16.53 -12.72
CA PHE A 93 -22.78 17.39 -12.09
C PHE A 93 -23.05 17.56 -10.59
N SER A 94 -21.98 17.40 -9.80
CA SER A 94 -21.83 17.94 -8.47
C SER A 94 -20.80 19.07 -8.54
N PHE A 95 -21.26 20.31 -8.63
CA PHE A 95 -20.33 21.44 -8.69
C PHE A 95 -19.73 21.67 -7.30
N ASP A 96 -18.41 21.57 -7.19
CA ASP A 96 -17.70 21.82 -5.94
C ASP A 96 -17.41 23.31 -5.81
N TYR A 97 -18.07 23.95 -4.83
CA TYR A 97 -17.92 25.37 -4.51
C TYR A 97 -16.86 25.62 -3.41
N ALA A 98 -16.37 24.57 -2.76
CA ALA A 98 -15.39 24.63 -1.68
C ALA A 98 -13.96 24.31 -2.15
N GLY A 99 -13.80 23.43 -3.15
CA GLY A 99 -12.49 22.87 -3.53
C GLY A 99 -11.53 23.84 -4.22
N ASN A 100 -12.01 24.76 -5.06
CA ASN A 100 -11.17 25.80 -5.70
C ASN A 100 -11.89 27.15 -5.81
N GLY A 101 -12.69 27.46 -4.79
CA GLY A 101 -13.55 28.63 -4.75
C GLY A 101 -14.88 28.46 -5.49
N ALA A 102 -15.71 29.50 -5.42
CA ALA A 102 -17.06 29.48 -5.97
C ALA A 102 -17.08 29.50 -7.50
N TRP A 103 -17.99 28.72 -8.09
CA TRP A 103 -18.23 28.73 -9.53
C TRP A 103 -18.88 30.03 -10.02
N ASP A 104 -18.49 30.50 -11.20
CA ASP A 104 -19.25 31.53 -11.91
C ASP A 104 -20.57 30.96 -12.44
N LYS A 105 -21.66 31.68 -12.18
CA LYS A 105 -23.01 31.29 -12.62
C LYS A 105 -23.09 30.96 -14.11
N ALA A 106 -22.45 31.73 -14.98
CA ALA A 106 -22.52 31.53 -16.41
C ALA A 106 -21.87 30.21 -16.84
N ASP A 107 -20.77 29.83 -16.19
CA ASP A 107 -20.08 28.57 -16.46
C ASP A 107 -20.93 27.37 -16.02
N VAL A 108 -21.58 27.45 -14.86
CA VAL A 108 -22.52 26.41 -14.41
C VAL A 108 -23.66 26.20 -15.42
N ILE A 109 -24.25 27.29 -15.93
CA ILE A 109 -25.29 27.23 -16.95
C ILE A 109 -24.78 26.59 -18.25
N ASP A 110 -23.55 26.93 -18.67
CA ASP A 110 -22.95 26.39 -19.88
C ASP A 110 -22.67 24.89 -19.77
N TYR A 111 -22.10 24.42 -18.65
CA TYR A 111 -21.85 23.00 -18.40
C TYR A 111 -23.16 22.19 -18.43
N ILE A 112 -24.19 22.62 -17.69
CA ILE A 112 -25.48 21.93 -17.66
C ILE A 112 -26.11 21.92 -19.06
N SER A 113 -26.08 23.05 -19.78
CA SER A 113 -26.68 23.15 -21.11
C SER A 113 -25.95 22.32 -22.17
N THR A 114 -24.64 22.15 -22.02
CA THR A 114 -23.78 21.42 -22.96
C THR A 114 -23.95 19.91 -22.83
N TYR A 115 -24.00 19.39 -21.60
CA TYR A 115 -23.93 17.94 -21.35
C TYR A 115 -25.27 17.27 -21.03
N ASN A 116 -26.40 17.98 -21.07
CA ASN A 116 -27.73 17.43 -20.73
C ASN A 116 -28.32 16.38 -21.70
N SER A 117 -27.52 15.64 -22.47
CA SER A 117 -27.98 14.57 -23.35
C SER A 117 -28.79 13.52 -22.57
N PRO A 118 -30.05 13.21 -22.93
CA PRO A 118 -30.87 12.22 -22.18
C PRO A 118 -30.35 10.78 -22.30
N ASN A 119 -29.32 10.54 -23.12
CA ASN A 119 -28.69 9.23 -23.25
C ASN A 119 -27.57 8.99 -22.22
N ALA A 120 -27.00 10.06 -21.65
CA ALA A 120 -25.85 9.98 -20.75
C ALA A 120 -25.95 10.89 -19.51
N TYR A 121 -26.92 11.80 -19.46
CA TYR A 121 -27.18 12.66 -18.30
C TYR A 121 -28.34 12.07 -17.48
N PHE A 122 -28.23 12.08 -16.15
CA PHE A 122 -29.31 11.60 -15.28
C PHE A 122 -30.46 12.62 -15.22
N TYR A 123 -31.69 12.14 -15.44
CA TYR A 123 -32.90 12.97 -15.39
C TYR A 123 -33.85 12.46 -14.31
N TYR A 124 -34.41 13.38 -13.53
CA TYR A 124 -35.48 13.11 -12.57
C TYR A 124 -36.72 13.93 -12.92
N ASN A 125 -37.87 13.26 -13.10
CA ASN A 125 -39.13 13.88 -13.52
C ASN A 125 -38.97 14.79 -14.76
N ASP A 126 -38.29 14.28 -15.79
CA ASP A 126 -38.00 14.97 -17.06
C ASP A 126 -37.15 16.25 -16.92
N LYS A 127 -36.42 16.41 -15.81
CA LYS A 127 -35.48 17.51 -15.57
C LYS A 127 -34.04 17.00 -15.38
N PRO A 128 -33.01 17.71 -15.89
CA PRO A 128 -31.62 17.32 -15.63
C PRO A 128 -31.33 17.47 -14.14
N PHE A 129 -30.81 16.42 -13.53
CA PHE A 129 -30.49 16.41 -12.09
C PHE A 129 -29.15 17.09 -11.84
N VAL A 130 -29.05 17.95 -10.83
CA VAL A 130 -27.80 18.67 -10.51
C VAL A 130 -27.66 18.76 -9.00
N SER A 131 -26.42 18.68 -8.52
CA SER A 131 -26.04 18.83 -7.12
C SER A 131 -24.84 19.76 -6.97
N THR A 132 -24.45 20.02 -5.72
CA THR A 132 -23.23 20.73 -5.35
C THR A 132 -22.57 20.04 -4.16
N PHE A 133 -21.27 20.24 -4.01
CA PHE A 133 -20.60 20.16 -2.72
C PHE A 133 -20.45 21.58 -2.17
N GLU A 134 -21.13 21.84 -1.05
CA GLU A 134 -21.24 23.16 -0.43
C GLU A 134 -21.70 24.29 -1.40
N GLY A 135 -21.34 25.54 -1.09
CA GLY A 135 -21.74 26.74 -1.83
C GLY A 135 -23.03 27.46 -1.37
N PRO A 136 -23.47 27.42 -0.10
CA PRO A 136 -24.69 28.12 0.32
C PRO A 136 -24.61 29.64 0.14
N ALA A 137 -23.41 30.23 0.19
CA ALA A 137 -23.19 31.66 -0.08
C ALA A 137 -23.59 32.08 -1.51
N ASN A 138 -23.68 31.12 -2.44
CA ASN A 138 -24.07 31.32 -3.83
C ASN A 138 -25.49 30.84 -4.12
N ALA A 139 -26.31 30.54 -3.10
CA ALA A 139 -27.67 30.03 -3.29
C ALA A 139 -28.56 30.92 -4.18
N GLU A 140 -28.38 32.24 -4.14
CA GLU A 140 -29.15 33.19 -4.97
C GLU A 140 -28.88 33.01 -6.48
N ASP A 141 -27.69 32.57 -6.88
CA ASP A 141 -27.39 32.29 -8.29
C ASP A 141 -28.22 31.13 -8.84
N TRP A 142 -28.60 30.17 -7.98
CA TRP A 142 -29.39 29.01 -8.37
C TRP A 142 -30.82 29.36 -8.79
N VAL A 143 -31.35 30.52 -8.40
CA VAL A 143 -32.65 31.00 -8.90
C VAL A 143 -32.59 31.21 -10.41
N ASP A 144 -31.53 31.85 -10.89
CA ASP A 144 -31.29 32.10 -12.31
C ASP A 144 -30.87 30.81 -13.02
N ILE A 145 -29.91 30.03 -12.45
CA ILE A 145 -29.43 28.76 -13.05
C ILE A 145 -30.59 27.80 -13.30
N LYS A 146 -31.47 27.60 -12.31
CA LYS A 146 -32.65 26.73 -12.46
C LYS A 146 -33.63 27.29 -13.49
N SER A 147 -33.82 28.61 -13.54
CA SER A 147 -34.71 29.24 -14.52
C SER A 147 -34.20 29.06 -15.96
N GLU A 148 -32.89 29.09 -16.18
CA GLU A 148 -32.29 28.98 -17.52
C GLU A 148 -32.12 27.52 -17.98
N THR A 149 -31.75 26.62 -17.07
CA THR A 149 -31.45 25.21 -17.40
C THR A 149 -32.65 24.28 -17.21
N GLY A 150 -33.62 24.66 -16.36
CA GLY A 150 -34.74 23.81 -15.97
C GLY A 150 -34.36 22.63 -15.09
N CYS A 151 -33.18 22.65 -14.45
CA CYS A 151 -32.68 21.54 -13.65
C CYS A 151 -33.52 21.23 -12.40
N PHE A 152 -33.37 20.00 -11.92
CA PHE A 152 -33.82 19.54 -10.61
C PHE A 152 -32.62 19.58 -9.67
N PHE A 153 -32.67 20.43 -8.65
CA PHE A 153 -31.50 20.82 -7.88
C PHE A 153 -31.54 20.26 -6.45
N ILE A 154 -30.57 19.41 -6.11
CA ILE A 154 -30.34 18.87 -4.76
C ILE A 154 -28.90 19.21 -4.33
N PRO A 155 -28.66 20.35 -3.67
CA PRO A 155 -27.35 20.67 -3.12
C PRO A 155 -27.03 19.88 -1.85
N ASP A 156 -25.74 19.68 -1.61
CA ASP A 156 -25.21 19.53 -0.26
C ASP A 156 -24.88 20.92 0.30
N TRP A 157 -25.62 21.35 1.33
CA TRP A 157 -25.37 22.56 2.11
C TRP A 157 -25.31 22.21 3.60
N SER A 158 -24.63 21.11 3.91
CA SER A 158 -24.57 20.56 5.26
C SER A 158 -23.97 21.52 6.27
N SER A 159 -23.08 22.44 5.84
CA SER A 159 -22.55 23.53 6.67
C SER A 159 -23.61 24.43 7.32
N LEU A 160 -24.82 24.52 6.75
CA LEU A 160 -25.94 25.28 7.34
C LEU A 160 -26.84 24.43 8.24
N GLY A 161 -26.85 23.11 8.04
CA GLY A 161 -27.91 22.22 8.51
C GLY A 161 -29.20 22.32 7.67
N ALA A 162 -30.06 21.31 7.79
CA ALA A 162 -31.20 21.13 6.88
C ALA A 162 -32.24 22.27 6.90
N MET A 163 -32.52 22.85 8.07
CA MET A 163 -33.56 23.88 8.20
C MET A 163 -33.14 25.16 7.48
N GLU A 164 -31.97 25.68 7.81
CA GLU A 164 -31.39 26.89 7.22
C GLU A 164 -31.06 26.69 5.72
N ALA A 165 -30.61 25.50 5.32
CA ALA A 165 -30.38 25.14 3.92
C ALA A 165 -31.68 25.20 3.09
N MET A 166 -32.80 24.70 3.62
CA MET A 166 -34.09 24.72 2.93
C MET A 166 -34.69 26.14 2.77
N GLU A 167 -34.28 27.10 3.61
CA GLU A 167 -34.73 28.49 3.52
C GLU A 167 -33.92 29.32 2.51
N GLN A 168 -32.74 28.85 2.08
CA GLN A 168 -31.87 29.60 1.18
C GLN A 168 -32.55 29.96 -0.15
N ALA A 169 -32.33 31.21 -0.57
CA ALA A 169 -32.88 31.81 -1.79
C ALA A 169 -34.38 31.55 -1.98
N ASP A 170 -35.17 31.77 -0.92
CA ASP A 170 -36.63 31.56 -0.89
C ASP A 170 -37.05 30.12 -1.23
N GLY A 171 -36.24 29.14 -0.79
CA GLY A 171 -36.48 27.72 -0.97
C GLY A 171 -36.17 27.20 -2.36
N VAL A 172 -35.05 27.66 -2.95
CA VAL A 172 -34.63 27.32 -4.32
C VAL A 172 -34.36 25.83 -4.52
N ALA A 173 -33.91 25.11 -3.48
CA ALA A 173 -33.59 23.69 -3.55
C ALA A 173 -34.85 22.81 -3.74
N ASP A 174 -34.78 21.82 -4.62
CA ASP A 174 -35.86 20.84 -4.84
C ASP A 174 -35.79 19.66 -3.84
N GLY A 175 -34.66 19.46 -3.19
CA GLY A 175 -34.36 18.48 -2.15
C GLY A 175 -32.99 18.81 -1.54
N LEU A 176 -32.52 18.01 -0.58
CA LEU A 176 -31.17 18.19 0.00
C LEU A 176 -30.39 16.89 0.04
N PHE A 177 -29.08 17.04 -0.15
CA PHE A 177 -28.07 16.04 0.15
C PHE A 177 -27.43 16.37 1.50
N SER A 178 -27.12 15.36 2.28
CA SER A 178 -26.38 15.46 3.54
C SER A 178 -24.99 14.88 3.36
N TRP A 179 -23.96 15.53 3.90
CA TRP A 179 -22.58 15.02 3.93
C TRP A 179 -22.27 14.19 5.19
N ALA A 180 -23.22 14.11 6.14
CA ALA A 180 -23.06 13.36 7.39
C ALA A 180 -23.11 11.83 7.18
N ALA A 181 -22.03 11.26 6.65
CA ALA A 181 -21.92 9.83 6.32
C ALA A 181 -21.31 8.97 7.45
N TRP A 182 -20.64 9.61 8.43
CA TRP A 182 -19.82 8.95 9.44
C TRP A 182 -20.27 9.27 10.88
N PRO A 183 -20.01 8.38 11.85
CA PRO A 183 -20.40 8.58 13.24
C PRO A 183 -19.52 9.62 13.97
N ASP A 184 -20.08 10.21 15.02
CA ASP A 184 -19.35 11.08 15.96
C ASP A 184 -18.53 10.26 16.95
N GLY A 185 -17.20 10.41 16.90
CA GLY A 185 -16.27 9.78 17.83
C GLY A 185 -16.36 8.25 17.84
N PRO A 186 -16.34 7.60 19.02
CA PRO A 186 -16.37 6.14 19.12
C PRO A 186 -17.77 5.53 19.01
N ALA A 187 -18.81 6.32 18.71
CA ALA A 187 -20.18 5.83 18.60
C ALA A 187 -20.39 4.94 17.36
N ASP A 188 -21.46 4.15 17.37
CA ASP A 188 -21.94 3.48 16.15
C ASP A 188 -22.76 4.48 15.32
N MET A 189 -22.86 4.26 14.01
CA MET A 189 -23.60 5.14 13.11
C MET A 189 -25.10 5.19 13.47
N ASP A 190 -25.71 6.37 13.38
CA ASP A 190 -27.14 6.58 13.65
C ASP A 190 -27.89 7.20 12.46
N THR A 191 -29.19 7.46 12.65
CA THR A 191 -30.07 8.07 11.64
C THR A 191 -30.72 9.38 12.09
N TYR A 192 -30.19 10.02 13.13
CA TYR A 192 -30.81 11.22 13.71
C TYR A 192 -30.67 12.43 12.77
N THR A 193 -29.51 12.58 12.14
CA THR A 193 -29.30 13.59 11.10
C THR A 193 -30.22 13.34 9.91
N ASP A 194 -30.33 12.09 9.42
CA ASP A 194 -31.25 11.75 8.32
C ASP A 194 -32.71 12.11 8.65
N ALA A 195 -33.15 11.78 9.88
CA ALA A 195 -34.48 12.11 10.36
C ALA A 195 -34.73 13.63 10.37
N SER A 196 -33.71 14.42 10.72
CA SER A 196 -33.80 15.88 10.70
C SER A 196 -34.01 16.41 9.27
N TYR A 197 -33.25 15.90 8.29
CA TYR A 197 -33.41 16.30 6.88
C TYR A 197 -34.80 15.95 6.37
N ILE A 198 -35.26 14.72 6.59
CA ILE A 198 -36.59 14.26 6.17
C ILE A 198 -37.69 15.15 6.76
N ASN A 199 -37.57 15.55 8.03
CA ASN A 199 -38.54 16.41 8.69
C ASN A 199 -38.59 17.81 8.08
N TYR A 200 -37.43 18.45 7.86
CA TYR A 200 -37.36 19.82 7.30
C TYR A 200 -37.64 19.90 5.80
N LEU A 201 -37.45 18.80 5.06
CA LEU A 201 -37.78 18.72 3.64
C LEU A 201 -39.28 18.74 3.36
N GLU A 202 -40.14 18.48 4.36
CA GLU A 202 -41.61 18.48 4.25
C GLU A 202 -42.15 17.68 3.04
N GLY A 203 -41.49 16.56 2.72
CA GLY A 203 -41.85 15.69 1.59
C GLY A 203 -41.15 16.00 0.26
N LYS A 204 -40.20 16.94 0.24
CA LYS A 204 -39.19 17.04 -0.84
C LYS A 204 -38.20 15.86 -0.75
N PRO A 205 -37.58 15.44 -1.87
CA PRO A 205 -36.64 14.32 -1.87
C PRO A 205 -35.43 14.53 -0.97
N TYR A 206 -35.04 13.46 -0.27
CA TYR A 206 -33.79 13.39 0.48
C TYR A 206 -32.78 12.52 -0.27
N MET A 207 -31.53 13.00 -0.34
CA MET A 207 -30.38 12.20 -0.77
C MET A 207 -29.54 11.82 0.44
N MET A 208 -29.52 10.53 0.77
CA MET A 208 -28.85 10.00 1.96
C MET A 208 -27.40 9.63 1.63
N PRO A 209 -26.41 10.05 2.44
CA PRO A 209 -25.02 9.64 2.25
C PRO A 209 -24.77 8.23 2.77
N VAL A 210 -24.00 7.45 2.03
CA VAL A 210 -23.51 6.12 2.46
C VAL A 210 -22.02 6.03 2.17
N SER A 211 -21.20 5.72 3.18
CA SER A 211 -19.74 5.62 3.03
C SER A 211 -19.20 4.42 3.81
N PRO A 212 -18.10 3.76 3.38
CA PRO A 212 -17.54 2.61 4.10
C PRO A 212 -16.49 2.97 5.16
N TRP A 213 -15.69 4.01 4.93
CA TRP A 213 -14.53 4.38 5.76
C TRP A 213 -14.27 5.87 5.64
N PHE A 214 -13.39 6.45 6.47
CA PHE A 214 -12.84 7.79 6.25
C PHE A 214 -11.49 7.90 6.96
N PHE A 215 -10.46 8.31 6.24
CA PHE A 215 -9.17 8.69 6.81
C PHE A 215 -8.44 9.60 5.82
N THR A 216 -7.95 10.73 6.33
CA THR A 216 -7.14 11.65 5.55
C THR A 216 -5.94 12.15 6.37
N ASN A 217 -4.80 12.31 5.70
CA ASN A 217 -3.63 13.01 6.23
C ASN A 217 -3.01 13.80 5.07
N LEU A 218 -3.66 14.92 4.76
CA LEU A 218 -3.33 15.87 3.71
C LEU A 218 -3.17 17.29 4.31
N PRO A 219 -2.07 17.58 5.04
CA PRO A 219 -1.86 18.88 5.67
C PRO A 219 -1.86 20.06 4.70
N GLY A 220 -1.53 19.85 3.43
CA GLY A 220 -1.62 20.89 2.39
C GLY A 220 -3.05 21.38 2.11
N TYR A 221 -4.06 20.63 2.56
CA TYR A 221 -5.48 21.00 2.53
C TYR A 221 -6.04 21.29 3.93
N ASP A 222 -5.18 21.43 4.95
CA ASP A 222 -5.57 21.52 6.36
C ASP A 222 -6.41 20.33 6.83
N LYS A 223 -6.13 19.12 6.29
CA LYS A 223 -6.85 17.89 6.61
C LYS A 223 -5.97 16.84 7.26
N ASN A 224 -6.30 16.41 8.48
CA ASN A 224 -5.65 15.28 9.14
C ASN A 224 -6.55 14.67 10.23
N TRP A 225 -7.54 13.88 9.84
CA TRP A 225 -8.42 13.21 10.79
C TRP A 225 -8.97 11.90 10.23
N LEU A 226 -9.61 11.11 11.10
CA LEU A 226 -10.44 9.99 10.71
C LEU A 226 -11.79 9.99 11.44
N TRP A 227 -12.79 9.36 10.83
CA TRP A 227 -14.01 8.95 11.50
C TRP A 227 -14.08 7.43 11.57
N ARG A 228 -14.82 6.89 12.54
CA ARG A 228 -14.89 5.44 12.77
C ARG A 228 -15.60 4.74 11.59
N GLY A 229 -14.87 3.91 10.84
CA GLY A 229 -15.42 3.10 9.74
C GLY A 229 -15.76 1.64 10.09
N ASP A 230 -15.36 1.16 11.27
CA ASP A 230 -15.52 -0.20 11.81
C ASP A 230 -16.69 -1.04 11.26
N ASP A 231 -17.88 -0.98 11.86
CA ASP A 231 -19.08 -1.74 11.45
C ASP A 231 -19.96 -0.93 10.45
N MET A 232 -19.54 0.29 10.13
CA MET A 232 -20.35 1.34 9.49
C MET A 232 -20.92 0.94 8.14
N TRP A 233 -20.14 0.29 7.28
CA TRP A 233 -20.63 -0.11 5.96
C TRP A 233 -21.86 -1.03 6.05
N PHE A 234 -21.88 -1.95 7.01
CA PHE A 234 -23.04 -2.81 7.23
C PHE A 234 -24.22 -2.04 7.84
N ASP A 235 -23.95 -1.26 8.89
CA ASP A 235 -24.99 -0.51 9.60
C ASP A 235 -25.68 0.51 8.69
N ARG A 236 -24.90 1.28 7.93
CA ARG A 236 -25.41 2.35 7.07
C ARG A 236 -26.29 1.81 5.94
N TRP A 237 -25.94 0.66 5.33
CA TRP A 237 -26.81 0.02 4.34
C TRP A 237 -28.12 -0.51 4.95
N ASN A 238 -28.09 -1.10 6.15
CA ASN A 238 -29.32 -1.52 6.83
C ASN A 238 -30.21 -0.33 7.20
N GLN A 239 -29.60 0.76 7.67
CA GLN A 239 -30.29 2.01 7.93
C GLN A 239 -30.92 2.56 6.64
N ALA A 240 -30.19 2.60 5.53
CA ALA A 240 -30.72 3.06 4.24
C ALA A 240 -31.91 2.22 3.75
N LEU A 241 -31.93 0.90 4.04
CA LEU A 241 -33.10 0.06 3.75
C LEU A 241 -34.32 0.39 4.62
N PHE A 242 -34.11 0.83 5.86
CA PHE A 242 -35.18 1.27 6.77
C PHE A 242 -35.68 2.69 6.47
N VAL A 243 -34.76 3.65 6.36
CA VAL A 243 -35.06 5.06 6.01
C VAL A 243 -35.70 5.12 4.62
N ALA A 244 -35.14 4.34 3.70
CA ALA A 244 -35.64 4.12 2.35
C ALA A 244 -35.87 5.43 1.57
N PRO A 245 -34.85 6.33 1.51
CA PRO A 245 -34.92 7.67 0.91
C PRO A 245 -35.25 7.63 -0.59
N GLU A 246 -35.42 8.80 -1.21
CA GLU A 246 -35.54 8.89 -2.67
C GLU A 246 -34.21 8.59 -3.37
N PHE A 247 -33.11 9.11 -2.84
CA PHE A 247 -31.78 8.95 -3.42
C PHE A 247 -30.77 8.51 -2.36
N ILE A 248 -29.78 7.74 -2.80
CA ILE A 248 -28.58 7.44 -2.02
C ILE A 248 -27.39 7.90 -2.86
N GLU A 249 -26.44 8.59 -2.24
CA GLU A 249 -25.12 8.82 -2.84
C GLU A 249 -24.06 8.10 -2.02
N ILE A 250 -23.30 7.23 -2.68
CA ILE A 250 -22.14 6.57 -2.09
C ILE A 250 -20.97 7.56 -2.12
N ILE A 251 -20.45 7.91 -0.96
CA ILE A 251 -19.27 8.77 -0.79
C ILE A 251 -18.11 7.83 -0.46
N SER A 252 -17.27 7.43 -1.41
CA SER A 252 -17.18 7.86 -2.82
C SER A 252 -16.83 6.70 -3.75
N TRP A 253 -16.82 6.95 -5.06
CA TRP A 253 -16.20 6.07 -6.04
C TRP A 253 -14.66 6.13 -5.98
N ASN A 254 -14.03 7.30 -6.06
CA ASN A 254 -12.58 7.42 -6.26
C ASN A 254 -11.91 8.58 -5.49
N ASP A 255 -12.46 8.99 -4.35
CA ASP A 255 -11.75 9.91 -3.46
C ASP A 255 -10.72 9.17 -2.63
N PHE A 256 -9.51 9.07 -3.18
CA PHE A 256 -8.38 8.38 -2.57
C PHE A 256 -7.80 9.15 -1.38
N GLY A 257 -7.83 10.49 -1.43
CA GLY A 257 -7.28 11.35 -0.38
C GLY A 257 -8.03 11.26 0.94
N GLU A 258 -9.29 10.85 0.92
CA GLU A 258 -10.13 10.68 2.12
C GLU A 258 -10.44 9.21 2.45
N SER A 259 -9.80 8.27 1.75
CA SER A 259 -9.86 6.83 2.00
C SER A 259 -11.27 6.20 1.98
N HIS A 260 -12.24 6.86 1.36
CA HIS A 260 -13.63 6.37 1.32
C HIS A 260 -14.07 5.90 -0.07
N TYR A 261 -13.12 5.71 -0.98
CA TYR A 261 -13.34 5.12 -2.29
C TYR A 261 -13.85 3.68 -2.20
N ILE A 262 -14.76 3.32 -3.10
CA ILE A 262 -15.14 1.93 -3.38
C ILE A 262 -14.71 1.50 -4.78
N GLY A 263 -14.12 2.39 -5.59
CA GLY A 263 -13.62 2.16 -6.93
C GLY A 263 -12.26 1.44 -6.95
N PRO A 264 -11.80 0.99 -8.14
CA PRO A 264 -10.50 0.34 -8.26
C PRO A 264 -9.35 1.34 -8.03
N ILE A 265 -8.32 0.88 -7.31
CA ILE A 265 -7.05 1.60 -7.19
C ILE A 265 -6.15 1.28 -8.40
N LYS A 266 -5.23 2.18 -8.72
CA LYS A 266 -4.15 1.94 -9.68
C LYS A 266 -2.93 1.39 -8.96
N SER A 267 -2.33 0.32 -9.49
CA SER A 267 -1.05 -0.20 -9.00
C SER A 267 0.07 0.80 -9.30
N SER A 268 1.18 0.71 -8.57
CA SER A 268 2.32 1.63 -8.72
C SER A 268 2.96 1.62 -10.12
N ASP A 269 2.82 0.52 -10.86
CA ASP A 269 3.31 0.36 -12.24
C ASP A 269 2.32 0.83 -13.31
N ASP A 270 1.09 1.19 -12.93
CA ASP A 270 0.10 1.73 -13.86
C ASP A 270 0.52 3.14 -14.34
N SER A 271 0.49 3.35 -15.66
CA SER A 271 0.83 4.64 -16.28
C SER A 271 -0.02 5.82 -15.81
N LEU A 272 -1.18 5.57 -15.21
CA LEU A 272 -2.08 6.57 -14.64
C LEU A 272 -1.86 6.79 -13.13
N ALA A 273 -1.07 5.96 -12.44
CA ALA A 273 -0.92 6.03 -10.98
C ALA A 273 -0.49 7.42 -10.49
N ASN A 274 0.60 7.96 -11.04
CA ASN A 274 1.11 9.29 -10.67
C ASN A 274 0.10 10.42 -10.90
N LYS A 275 -0.83 10.25 -11.84
CA LYS A 275 -1.87 11.24 -12.16
C LYS A 275 -3.14 11.05 -11.34
N THR A 276 -3.41 9.81 -10.93
CA THR A 276 -4.57 9.43 -10.12
C THR A 276 -4.38 9.87 -8.66
N TYR A 277 -3.14 9.87 -8.18
CA TYR A 277 -2.79 10.16 -6.78
C TYR A 277 -2.14 11.54 -6.56
N THR A 278 -2.33 12.49 -7.48
CA THR A 278 -1.76 13.86 -7.37
C THR A 278 -2.23 14.61 -6.12
N ALA A 279 -3.41 14.28 -5.60
CA ALA A 279 -3.92 14.85 -4.35
C ALA A 279 -3.00 14.58 -3.15
N PHE A 280 -2.20 13.50 -3.16
CA PHE A 280 -1.23 13.23 -2.10
C PHE A 280 -0.03 14.19 -2.17
N ASP A 281 0.40 14.58 -3.38
CA ASP A 281 1.49 15.54 -3.55
C ASP A 281 1.03 16.96 -3.22
N ILE A 282 -0.14 17.38 -3.74
CA ILE A 282 -0.69 18.73 -3.50
C ILE A 282 -1.17 18.88 -2.04
N GLY A 283 -1.85 17.85 -1.53
CA GLY A 283 -2.26 17.76 -0.14
C GLY A 283 -1.10 17.46 0.79
N LEU A 284 0.11 17.29 0.26
CA LEU A 284 1.35 17.21 1.03
C LEU A 284 1.33 16.07 2.06
N ALA A 285 0.82 14.92 1.64
CA ALA A 285 0.72 13.73 2.47
C ALA A 285 2.12 13.25 2.90
N PRO A 286 2.28 12.79 4.15
CA PRO A 286 3.56 12.23 4.59
C PRO A 286 3.91 10.92 3.88
N TYR A 287 2.92 10.23 3.32
CA TYR A 287 3.03 9.03 2.49
C TYR A 287 1.70 8.75 1.79
N ASN A 288 1.69 7.91 0.75
CA ASN A 288 0.46 7.48 0.10
C ASN A 288 -0.15 6.26 0.84
N TYR A 289 -1.19 6.51 1.64
CA TYR A 289 -1.90 5.51 2.43
C TYR A 289 -2.91 4.64 1.66
N VAL A 290 -2.98 4.80 0.33
CA VAL A 290 -3.88 4.04 -0.56
C VAL A 290 -3.16 2.92 -1.31
N LEU A 291 -1.83 2.96 -1.39
CA LEU A 291 -1.03 1.90 -2.02
C LEU A 291 -1.29 0.57 -1.30
N ASP A 292 -1.64 -0.46 -2.08
CA ASP A 292 -1.99 -1.80 -1.60
C ASP A 292 -3.15 -1.86 -0.59
N MET A 293 -4.03 -0.85 -0.60
CA MET A 293 -5.26 -0.81 0.21
C MET A 293 -6.49 -0.88 -0.70
N PRO A 294 -6.77 -2.04 -1.34
CA PRO A 294 -7.94 -2.20 -2.18
C PRO A 294 -9.23 -2.08 -1.36
N HIS A 295 -10.22 -1.38 -1.90
CA HIS A 295 -11.56 -1.18 -1.29
C HIS A 295 -12.71 -1.74 -2.15
N ASP A 296 -12.38 -2.31 -3.31
CA ASP A 296 -13.34 -2.82 -4.27
C ASP A 296 -14.18 -3.99 -3.73
N GLY A 297 -13.67 -4.73 -2.75
CA GLY A 297 -14.42 -5.78 -2.06
C GLY A 297 -15.70 -5.30 -1.37
N TRP A 298 -15.83 -4.01 -1.04
CA TRP A 298 -17.08 -3.44 -0.52
C TRP A 298 -18.19 -3.35 -1.59
N ARG A 299 -17.84 -3.43 -2.89
CA ARG A 299 -18.82 -3.42 -4.00
C ARG A 299 -19.55 -4.74 -4.17
N ASP A 300 -18.96 -5.87 -3.75
CA ASP A 300 -19.44 -7.21 -4.12
C ASP A 300 -20.89 -7.52 -3.70
N PHE A 301 -21.37 -6.91 -2.61
CA PHE A 301 -22.75 -7.10 -2.16
C PHE A 301 -23.71 -5.98 -2.56
N LEU A 302 -23.20 -4.88 -3.13
CA LEU A 302 -24.03 -3.79 -3.62
C LEU A 302 -25.10 -4.25 -4.63
N PRO A 303 -24.84 -5.20 -5.56
CA PRO A 303 -25.87 -5.67 -6.46
C PRO A 303 -27.11 -6.23 -5.75
N TYR A 304 -26.93 -6.89 -4.61
CA TYR A 304 -28.06 -7.40 -3.83
C TYR A 304 -28.74 -6.29 -3.03
N VAL A 305 -27.96 -5.45 -2.36
CA VAL A 305 -28.48 -4.41 -1.45
C VAL A 305 -29.18 -3.29 -2.23
N ILE A 306 -28.55 -2.78 -3.29
CA ILE A 306 -29.12 -1.72 -4.15
C ILE A 306 -30.39 -2.21 -4.86
N GLU A 307 -30.40 -3.43 -5.39
CA GLU A 307 -31.60 -3.99 -6.00
C GLU A 307 -32.71 -4.21 -4.97
N THR A 308 -32.39 -4.59 -3.73
CA THR A 308 -33.38 -4.69 -2.65
C THR A 308 -33.96 -3.31 -2.31
N TYR A 309 -33.12 -2.28 -2.21
CA TYR A 309 -33.53 -0.90 -1.99
C TYR A 309 -34.47 -0.40 -3.11
N LYS A 310 -34.10 -0.60 -4.38
CA LYS A 310 -34.86 -0.11 -5.54
C LYS A 310 -36.12 -0.90 -5.82
N ASN A 311 -36.05 -2.23 -5.73
CA ASN A 311 -37.13 -3.14 -6.15
C ASN A 311 -37.92 -3.73 -4.98
N ASN A 312 -37.63 -3.33 -3.74
CA ASN A 312 -38.15 -3.87 -2.48
C ASN A 312 -37.77 -5.33 -2.19
N ILE A 313 -37.15 -6.07 -3.12
CA ILE A 313 -36.73 -7.45 -2.91
C ILE A 313 -35.71 -7.83 -3.99
N SER A 314 -34.69 -8.58 -3.61
CA SER A 314 -33.70 -9.13 -4.54
C SER A 314 -33.45 -10.62 -4.29
N THR A 315 -32.90 -11.30 -5.29
CA THR A 315 -32.55 -12.72 -5.22
C THR A 315 -31.05 -12.87 -5.14
N ILE A 316 -30.57 -13.63 -4.17
CA ILE A 316 -29.17 -13.99 -4.04
C ILE A 316 -28.85 -15.02 -5.10
N THR A 317 -27.90 -14.69 -5.97
CA THR A 317 -27.43 -15.54 -7.09
C THR A 317 -26.08 -16.18 -6.80
N GLN A 318 -25.29 -15.60 -5.90
CA GLN A 318 -24.01 -16.12 -5.42
C GLN A 318 -23.86 -15.76 -3.94
N GLU A 319 -23.20 -16.66 -3.21
CA GLU A 319 -22.84 -16.42 -1.80
C GLU A 319 -21.39 -15.95 -1.72
N GLY A 320 -21.04 -15.17 -0.71
CA GLY A 320 -19.66 -14.68 -0.56
C GLY A 320 -19.41 -14.03 0.78
N VAL A 321 -18.17 -13.59 0.98
CA VAL A 321 -17.70 -12.89 2.17
C VAL A 321 -16.84 -11.70 1.76
N THR A 322 -16.99 -10.58 2.44
CA THR A 322 -16.12 -9.39 2.39
C THR A 322 -15.57 -9.17 3.80
N GLY A 323 -14.29 -8.83 3.93
CA GLY A 323 -13.68 -8.50 5.21
C GLY A 323 -12.71 -7.33 5.11
N TRP A 324 -12.59 -6.56 6.20
CA TRP A 324 -11.73 -5.39 6.26
C TRP A 324 -11.11 -5.20 7.65
N TYR A 325 -9.90 -4.64 7.67
CA TYR A 325 -9.11 -4.42 8.87
C TYR A 325 -7.89 -3.53 8.59
N ARG A 326 -7.33 -2.92 9.65
CA ARG A 326 -6.01 -2.26 9.60
C ARG A 326 -4.89 -3.29 9.64
N LEU A 327 -3.78 -3.00 8.97
CA LEU A 327 -2.66 -3.94 8.81
C LEU A 327 -1.73 -4.06 10.02
N ASN A 328 -1.96 -3.26 11.06
CA ASN A 328 -1.30 -3.41 12.34
C ASN A 328 -2.22 -2.94 13.47
N LYS A 329 -1.80 -3.24 14.70
CA LYS A 329 -2.46 -2.75 15.91
C LYS A 329 -2.30 -1.22 16.00
N ALA A 330 -3.32 -0.51 16.48
CA ALA A 330 -3.21 0.91 16.81
C ALA A 330 -2.01 1.19 17.72
N GLY A 331 -1.19 2.18 17.33
CA GLY A 331 -0.01 2.61 18.06
C GLY A 331 1.16 1.64 17.95
N ALA A 332 1.21 0.82 16.89
CA ALA A 332 2.35 -0.05 16.61
C ALA A 332 3.47 0.69 15.86
N CYS A 333 3.14 1.78 15.18
CA CYS A 333 4.08 2.69 14.52
C CYS A 333 4.66 3.72 15.52
N SER A 334 5.80 4.33 15.18
CA SER A 334 6.41 5.35 16.05
C SER A 334 5.64 6.67 16.09
N SER A 335 4.87 6.96 15.04
CA SER A 335 4.01 8.13 14.92
C SER A 335 2.61 7.74 14.47
N ASP A 336 1.60 8.43 14.97
CA ASP A 336 0.21 8.37 14.48
C ASP A 336 -0.05 9.33 13.31
N GLY A 337 0.99 10.06 12.88
CA GLY A 337 0.90 11.05 11.80
C GLY A 337 0.28 12.38 12.24
N GLY A 338 0.10 12.61 13.54
CA GLY A 338 -0.63 13.76 14.07
C GLY A 338 -2.16 13.65 13.87
N THR A 339 -2.63 12.52 13.36
CA THR A 339 -4.05 12.33 13.03
C THR A 339 -4.91 12.36 14.29
N THR A 340 -6.07 13.01 14.21
CA THR A 340 -7.10 13.02 15.26
C THR A 340 -8.30 12.17 14.85
N GLY A 341 -9.01 11.61 15.83
CA GLY A 341 -10.35 11.09 15.61
C GLY A 341 -11.36 12.23 15.74
N ASN A 342 -12.22 12.45 14.75
CA ASN A 342 -12.94 13.72 14.55
C ASN A 342 -11.99 14.92 14.33
N THR A 343 -12.54 16.09 14.01
CA THR A 343 -11.75 17.32 13.82
C THR A 343 -12.39 18.55 14.47
N ALA A 344 -11.56 19.37 15.12
CA ALA A 344 -11.96 20.66 15.68
C ALA A 344 -12.37 21.68 14.60
N SER A 345 -11.91 21.53 13.35
CA SER A 345 -12.33 22.39 12.22
C SER A 345 -13.82 22.26 11.93
N GLU A 346 -14.41 21.08 12.17
CA GLU A 346 -15.84 20.81 12.09
C GLU A 346 -16.56 21.05 13.44
N LEU A 347 -15.89 21.73 14.38
CA LEU A 347 -16.38 22.03 15.73
C LEU A 347 -16.74 20.77 16.55
N GLN A 348 -16.14 19.64 16.22
CA GLN A 348 -16.32 18.36 16.91
C GLN A 348 -15.36 18.24 18.09
N VAL A 349 -15.74 17.42 19.07
CA VAL A 349 -14.79 16.95 20.09
C VAL A 349 -13.82 15.98 19.41
N GLU A 350 -12.52 16.27 19.50
CA GLU A 350 -11.48 15.37 19.03
C GLU A 350 -11.17 14.26 20.04
N TYR A 351 -10.78 13.12 19.50
CA TYR A 351 -10.35 11.92 20.22
C TYR A 351 -8.98 11.49 19.70
N TRP A 352 -8.26 10.68 20.46
CA TRP A 352 -7.12 10.00 19.87
C TRP A 352 -7.61 8.91 18.89
N PRO A 353 -6.97 8.72 17.72
CA PRO A 353 -7.39 7.72 16.73
C PRO A 353 -7.65 6.32 17.30
N TYR A 354 -6.77 5.87 18.21
CA TYR A 354 -6.86 4.56 18.84
C TYR A 354 -8.07 4.40 19.80
N GLU A 355 -8.77 5.47 20.13
CA GLU A 355 -10.00 5.44 20.93
C GLU A 355 -11.25 5.20 20.08
N ILE A 356 -11.20 5.52 18.78
CA ILE A 356 -12.35 5.44 17.87
C ILE A 356 -12.31 4.21 16.96
N VAL A 357 -11.14 3.80 16.46
CA VAL A 357 -11.01 2.59 15.61
C VAL A 357 -10.58 1.39 16.43
N GLN A 358 -11.23 0.25 16.20
CA GLN A 358 -10.97 -0.95 16.97
C GLN A 358 -9.91 -1.85 16.32
N ASP A 359 -9.11 -2.54 17.12
CA ASP A 359 -8.20 -3.61 16.66
C ASP A 359 -8.99 -4.90 16.40
N LYS A 360 -9.83 -4.88 15.35
CA LYS A 360 -10.69 -5.99 14.91
C LYS A 360 -10.61 -6.24 13.41
N ILE A 361 -10.93 -7.48 13.04
CA ILE A 361 -11.25 -7.89 11.68
C ILE A 361 -12.77 -7.90 11.56
N PHE A 362 -13.29 -7.05 10.69
CA PHE A 362 -14.71 -6.92 10.39
C PHE A 362 -15.04 -7.73 9.15
N TYR A 363 -16.24 -8.32 9.10
CA TYR A 363 -16.65 -9.13 7.96
C TYR A 363 -18.17 -9.14 7.77
N SER A 364 -18.57 -9.16 6.51
CA SER A 364 -19.95 -9.35 6.09
C SER A 364 -20.03 -10.55 5.14
N ALA A 365 -21.14 -11.29 5.17
CA ALA A 365 -21.38 -12.39 4.23
C ALA A 365 -22.79 -12.36 3.66
N LEU A 366 -22.89 -12.42 2.33
CA LEU A 366 -24.16 -12.57 1.63
C LEU A 366 -24.48 -14.06 1.49
N LEU A 367 -25.54 -14.52 2.16
CA LEU A 367 -25.85 -15.95 2.29
C LEU A 367 -27.30 -16.27 1.95
N GLY A 368 -27.53 -17.35 1.20
CA GLY A 368 -28.84 -17.91 0.90
C GLY A 368 -29.41 -18.81 2.01
N SER A 369 -28.62 -19.11 3.03
CA SER A 369 -29.03 -19.76 4.28
C SER A 369 -27.90 -19.66 5.30
N GLN A 370 -28.17 -19.90 6.57
CA GLN A 370 -27.14 -19.87 7.62
C GLN A 370 -25.87 -20.67 7.25
N ALA A 371 -24.71 -20.08 7.54
CA ALA A 371 -23.38 -20.67 7.39
C ALA A 371 -22.51 -20.34 8.62
N ASP A 372 -21.45 -21.11 8.81
CA ASP A 372 -20.44 -20.89 9.84
C ASP A 372 -19.34 -19.95 9.30
N ILE A 373 -18.73 -19.17 10.20
CA ILE A 373 -17.63 -18.25 9.91
C ILE A 373 -16.42 -18.64 10.75
N THR A 374 -15.23 -18.67 10.14
CA THR A 374 -13.96 -18.81 10.84
C THR A 374 -13.01 -17.71 10.38
N VAL A 375 -12.35 -17.06 11.33
CA VAL A 375 -11.28 -16.08 11.07
C VAL A 375 -10.03 -16.57 11.79
N SER A 376 -8.92 -16.59 11.08
CA SER A 376 -7.61 -16.93 11.66
C SER A 376 -6.55 -15.91 11.31
N VAL A 377 -5.61 -15.69 12.23
CA VAL A 377 -4.44 -14.82 12.05
C VAL A 377 -3.19 -15.61 12.42
N GLY A 378 -2.24 -15.70 11.49
CA GLY A 378 -1.03 -16.51 11.68
C GLY A 378 -1.34 -18.00 11.95
N GLY A 379 -2.44 -18.51 11.39
CA GLY A 379 -2.94 -19.87 11.62
C GLY A 379 -3.66 -20.10 12.95
N THR A 380 -3.85 -19.05 13.77
CA THR A 380 -4.62 -19.14 15.02
C THR A 380 -6.06 -18.68 14.79
N GLU A 381 -7.04 -19.56 15.03
CA GLU A 381 -8.47 -19.22 14.95
C GLU A 381 -8.88 -18.31 16.13
N LEU A 382 -9.57 -17.22 15.82
CA LEU A 382 -9.90 -16.16 16.79
C LEU A 382 -11.32 -16.27 17.38
N GLY A 383 -12.09 -17.31 17.01
CA GLY A 383 -13.44 -17.54 17.53
C GLY A 383 -14.49 -16.56 16.97
N ALA A 384 -14.41 -16.28 15.67
CA ALA A 384 -15.37 -15.45 14.94
C ALA A 384 -16.82 -15.95 15.09
N SER A 385 -17.77 -15.01 15.12
CA SER A 385 -19.21 -15.30 15.18
C SER A 385 -20.04 -14.19 14.53
N TRP A 386 -21.30 -14.48 14.21
CA TRP A 386 -22.22 -13.47 13.69
C TRP A 386 -22.77 -12.62 14.85
N THR A 387 -22.58 -11.30 14.79
CA THR A 387 -23.20 -10.35 15.73
C THR A 387 -24.52 -9.82 15.18
N ALA A 388 -24.67 -9.79 13.86
CA ALA A 388 -25.92 -9.45 13.19
C ALA A 388 -26.29 -10.50 12.13
N THR A 389 -27.57 -10.85 12.08
CA THR A 389 -28.12 -11.83 11.12
C THR A 389 -29.39 -11.29 10.48
N PRO A 390 -29.64 -11.59 9.19
CA PRO A 390 -30.85 -11.14 8.51
C PRO A 390 -32.08 -11.88 9.07
N SER A 391 -33.25 -11.26 8.99
CA SER A 391 -34.50 -11.94 9.33
C SER A 391 -34.80 -13.06 8.32
N GLY A 392 -35.04 -14.28 8.82
CA GLY A 392 -35.34 -15.43 7.96
C GLY A 392 -34.11 -16.12 7.34
N ASP A 393 -32.91 -15.84 7.86
CA ASP A 393 -31.64 -16.51 7.53
C ASP A 393 -31.13 -16.33 6.08
N VAL A 394 -31.74 -15.43 5.30
CA VAL A 394 -31.38 -15.10 3.91
C VAL A 394 -31.04 -13.62 3.82
N GLY A 395 -29.82 -13.27 3.41
CA GLY A 395 -29.38 -11.88 3.30
C GLY A 395 -27.94 -11.69 3.77
N VAL A 396 -27.63 -10.47 4.20
CA VAL A 396 -26.30 -10.10 4.68
C VAL A 396 -26.18 -10.39 6.18
N TYR A 397 -25.18 -11.20 6.54
CA TYR A 397 -24.72 -11.44 7.90
C TYR A 397 -23.51 -10.55 8.19
N HIS A 398 -23.31 -10.18 9.45
CA HIS A 398 -22.17 -9.35 9.84
C HIS A 398 -21.60 -9.76 11.19
N GLY A 399 -20.31 -9.52 11.37
CA GLY A 399 -19.58 -9.77 12.60
C GLY A 399 -18.20 -9.16 12.60
N SER A 400 -17.58 -9.17 13.78
CA SER A 400 -16.19 -8.76 13.94
C SER A 400 -15.50 -9.56 15.04
N VAL A 401 -14.18 -9.67 14.95
CA VAL A 401 -13.36 -10.40 15.93
C VAL A 401 -12.07 -9.63 16.20
N SER A 402 -11.67 -9.53 17.47
CA SER A 402 -10.42 -8.84 17.81
C SER A 402 -9.19 -9.67 17.40
N PHE A 403 -8.22 -9.02 16.77
CA PHE A 403 -6.91 -9.60 16.48
C PHE A 403 -5.86 -9.26 17.56
N SER A 404 -6.28 -8.67 18.69
CA SER A 404 -5.35 -8.23 19.75
C SER A 404 -4.42 -9.36 20.20
N GLY A 405 -3.12 -9.13 20.08
CA GLY A 405 -2.09 -10.11 20.43
C GLY A 405 -1.78 -11.15 19.34
N HIS A 406 -2.33 -11.00 18.13
CA HIS A 406 -2.09 -11.87 16.98
C HIS A 406 -1.56 -11.08 15.78
N SER A 407 -0.66 -11.70 15.01
CA SER A 407 -0.06 -11.16 13.79
C SER A 407 0.19 -12.30 12.79
N GLY A 408 0.31 -11.97 11.50
CA GLY A 408 0.54 -12.90 10.40
C GLY A 408 -0.64 -12.93 9.41
N ALA A 409 -0.62 -13.91 8.50
CA ALA A 409 -1.61 -14.06 7.44
C ALA A 409 -3.04 -14.16 7.99
N VAL A 410 -3.97 -13.41 7.38
CA VAL A 410 -5.39 -13.41 7.74
C VAL A 410 -6.15 -14.33 6.79
N VAL A 411 -6.96 -15.23 7.34
CA VAL A 411 -7.84 -16.08 6.53
C VAL A 411 -9.26 -15.98 7.08
N ILE A 412 -10.21 -15.59 6.23
CA ILE A 412 -11.63 -15.48 6.55
C ILE A 412 -12.39 -16.50 5.70
N THR A 413 -13.05 -17.47 6.32
CA THR A 413 -13.72 -18.55 5.60
C THR A 413 -15.17 -18.69 6.04
N ILE A 414 -16.08 -18.70 5.07
CA ILE A 414 -17.47 -19.13 5.27
C ILE A 414 -17.64 -20.58 4.85
N SER A 415 -18.33 -21.37 5.67
CA SER A 415 -18.54 -22.80 5.40
C SER A 415 -19.92 -23.28 5.81
N ARG A 416 -20.42 -24.33 5.15
CA ARG A 416 -21.71 -24.95 5.49
C ARG A 416 -21.59 -26.46 5.43
N GLY A 417 -21.88 -27.12 6.55
CA GLY A 417 -21.77 -28.58 6.64
C GLY A 417 -20.35 -29.11 6.42
N GLY A 418 -19.33 -28.32 6.76
CA GLY A 418 -17.91 -28.65 6.57
C GLY A 418 -17.37 -28.41 5.16
N ALA A 419 -18.17 -27.88 4.23
CA ALA A 419 -17.71 -27.46 2.91
C ALA A 419 -17.52 -25.94 2.87
N THR A 420 -16.37 -25.48 2.37
CA THR A 420 -16.08 -24.06 2.14
C THR A 420 -16.99 -23.50 1.04
N ILE A 421 -17.62 -22.35 1.32
CA ILE A 421 -18.42 -21.59 0.35
C ILE A 421 -17.51 -20.56 -0.35
N ALA A 422 -16.78 -19.77 0.44
CA ALA A 422 -15.82 -18.78 -0.01
C ALA A 422 -14.75 -18.60 1.08
N SER A 423 -13.56 -18.16 0.66
CA SER A 423 -12.43 -17.91 1.55
C SER A 423 -11.63 -16.72 1.02
N ILE A 424 -11.30 -15.79 1.92
CA ILE A 424 -10.39 -14.68 1.67
C ILE A 424 -9.03 -15.08 2.24
N ASP A 425 -8.00 -15.03 1.41
CA ASP A 425 -6.61 -15.02 1.84
C ASP A 425 -6.16 -13.56 1.86
N GLY A 426 -6.26 -12.94 3.05
CA GLY A 426 -6.08 -11.51 3.22
C GLY A 426 -4.66 -11.10 3.52
N GLN A 427 -4.40 -9.79 3.41
CA GLN A 427 -3.08 -9.23 3.73
C GLN A 427 -2.71 -9.50 5.20
N SER A 428 -1.42 -9.75 5.45
CA SER A 428 -0.95 -10.11 6.80
C SER A 428 -1.04 -8.93 7.77
N ILE A 429 -1.44 -9.20 9.02
CA ILE A 429 -1.33 -8.22 10.10
C ILE A 429 0.11 -8.22 10.63
N SER A 430 0.78 -7.07 10.60
CA SER A 430 2.14 -6.91 11.11
C SER A 430 2.21 -7.10 12.63
N SER A 431 3.36 -7.60 13.11
CA SER A 431 3.67 -7.64 14.55
C SER A 431 4.18 -6.31 15.10
N GLY A 432 4.49 -5.34 14.23
CA GLY A 432 4.89 -3.97 14.54
C GLY A 432 4.19 -3.00 13.59
N CYS A 433 4.84 -1.90 13.21
CA CYS A 433 4.32 -1.02 12.16
C CYS A 433 4.24 -1.78 10.83
N ALA A 434 3.14 -1.62 10.09
CA ALA A 434 3.02 -2.17 8.73
C ALA A 434 3.54 -1.19 7.67
N ALA A 435 3.50 0.12 7.96
CA ALA A 435 3.90 1.16 7.03
C ALA A 435 5.43 1.32 6.98
N ALA A 436 5.98 1.43 5.77
CA ALA A 436 7.41 1.68 5.57
C ALA A 436 7.87 3.06 6.08
N SER A 437 6.96 4.03 6.13
CA SER A 437 7.20 5.37 6.69
C SER A 437 7.31 5.39 8.21
N ASP A 438 6.97 4.29 8.89
CA ASP A 438 6.80 4.21 10.35
C ASP A 438 5.76 5.21 10.92
N ILE A 439 4.87 5.70 10.05
CA ILE A 439 3.68 6.48 10.39
C ILE A 439 2.46 5.58 10.23
N GLU A 440 1.59 5.58 11.23
CA GLU A 440 0.40 4.73 11.26
C GLU A 440 -0.53 5.01 10.07
N ASN A 441 -0.83 3.96 9.29
CA ASN A 441 -1.86 3.98 8.26
C ASN A 441 -3.21 3.58 8.86
N TRP A 442 -4.10 4.56 9.02
CA TRP A 442 -5.45 4.37 9.53
C TRP A 442 -6.46 3.95 8.45
N ASN A 443 -6.03 3.81 7.19
CA ASN A 443 -6.84 3.22 6.13
C ASN A 443 -7.06 1.71 6.37
N ALA A 444 -8.12 1.15 5.78
CA ALA A 444 -8.45 -0.26 5.87
C ALA A 444 -7.99 -1.04 4.64
N TRP A 445 -7.47 -2.25 4.84
CA TRP A 445 -7.36 -3.21 3.75
C TRP A 445 -8.69 -3.94 3.61
N VAL A 446 -9.21 -4.09 2.38
CA VAL A 446 -10.48 -4.79 2.12
C VAL A 446 -10.24 -5.94 1.15
N GLY A 447 -10.76 -7.11 1.51
CA GLY A 447 -10.76 -8.28 0.65
C GLY A 447 -12.15 -8.89 0.54
N SER A 448 -12.41 -9.57 -0.55
CA SER A 448 -13.65 -10.31 -0.76
C SER A 448 -13.43 -11.60 -1.52
N SER A 449 -14.41 -12.49 -1.42
CA SER A 449 -14.40 -13.78 -2.11
C SER A 449 -15.84 -14.23 -2.34
N MET A 450 -16.15 -14.51 -3.61
CA MET A 450 -17.45 -15.02 -4.03
C MET A 450 -17.38 -16.51 -4.35
N SER A 451 -18.43 -17.25 -4.00
CA SER A 451 -18.56 -18.67 -4.31
C SER A 451 -18.61 -18.89 -5.82
N SER A 452 -17.86 -19.89 -6.29
CA SER A 452 -17.95 -20.38 -7.67
C SER A 452 -19.31 -21.04 -7.98
N SER A 453 -20.08 -21.40 -6.96
CA SER A 453 -21.41 -22.00 -7.11
C SER A 453 -22.48 -20.93 -7.20
N THR A 454 -23.37 -21.05 -8.17
CA THR A 454 -24.56 -20.22 -8.26
C THR A 454 -25.70 -20.80 -7.43
N ILE A 455 -26.45 -19.91 -6.81
CA ILE A 455 -27.68 -20.21 -6.08
C ILE A 455 -28.84 -19.38 -6.64
N SER A 456 -30.03 -19.60 -6.13
CA SER A 456 -31.19 -18.76 -6.42
C SER A 456 -32.10 -18.79 -5.22
N VAL A 457 -31.83 -17.89 -4.28
CA VAL A 457 -32.59 -17.78 -3.02
C VAL A 457 -33.09 -16.36 -2.87
N THR A 458 -34.40 -16.22 -2.71
CA THR A 458 -35.07 -14.95 -2.47
C THR A 458 -35.55 -14.93 -1.02
N PRO A 459 -35.39 -13.82 -0.27
CA PRO A 459 -36.00 -13.66 1.05
C PRO A 459 -37.51 -13.93 1.00
N ALA A 460 -38.07 -14.42 2.12
CA ALA A 460 -39.50 -14.77 2.19
C ALA A 460 -40.42 -13.54 2.17
N THR A 461 -39.90 -12.40 2.61
CA THR A 461 -40.59 -11.11 2.71
C THR A 461 -39.88 -10.07 1.84
N SER A 462 -40.66 -9.12 1.32
CA SER A 462 -40.13 -7.93 0.67
C SER A 462 -39.95 -6.82 1.70
N LEU A 463 -39.02 -5.90 1.46
CA LEU A 463 -38.73 -4.73 2.28
C LEU A 463 -39.98 -3.95 2.68
N SER A 464 -40.91 -3.73 1.73
CA SER A 464 -42.18 -3.03 1.97
C SER A 464 -43.17 -3.75 2.90
N ASN A 465 -42.96 -5.04 3.16
CA ASN A 465 -43.74 -5.84 4.10
C ASN A 465 -42.99 -6.09 5.41
N GLU A 466 -41.78 -5.55 5.55
CA GLU A 466 -40.99 -5.62 6.77
C GLU A 466 -41.19 -4.35 7.61
N THR A 467 -40.91 -4.47 8.89
CA THR A 467 -40.84 -3.36 9.83
C THR A 467 -39.57 -3.51 10.65
N CYS A 468 -39.21 -2.46 11.39
CA CYS A 468 -38.14 -2.58 12.36
C CYS A 468 -38.56 -3.54 13.48
N ILE A 469 -37.73 -4.53 13.78
CA ILE A 469 -37.96 -5.53 14.83
C ILE A 469 -36.90 -5.50 15.93
N GLU A 470 -35.85 -4.70 15.75
CA GLU A 470 -34.80 -4.45 16.72
C GLU A 470 -34.27 -3.04 16.48
N GLY A 471 -34.09 -2.27 17.54
CA GLY A 471 -33.61 -0.91 17.46
C GLY A 471 -33.20 -0.38 18.82
N TRP A 472 -32.58 0.79 18.80
CA TRP A 472 -32.06 1.45 19.99
C TRP A 472 -32.34 2.96 19.92
N GLY A 473 -32.07 3.68 21.01
CA GLY A 473 -32.19 5.13 21.05
C GLY A 473 -31.15 5.74 21.99
N ALA A 474 -30.79 7.00 21.77
CA ALA A 474 -29.83 7.73 22.58
C ALA A 474 -30.34 7.99 24.00
N GLY A 475 -29.44 8.01 24.99
CA GLY A 475 -29.77 8.42 26.37
C GLY A 475 -30.97 7.68 26.97
N ASN A 476 -31.98 8.43 27.41
CA ASN A 476 -33.15 7.88 28.08
C ASN A 476 -34.16 7.23 27.11
N PHE A 477 -33.97 7.37 25.79
CA PHE A 477 -34.75 6.65 24.77
C PHE A 477 -34.38 5.17 24.67
N LEU A 478 -33.18 4.76 25.12
CA LEU A 478 -32.64 3.41 24.90
C LEU A 478 -33.65 2.31 25.26
N GLY A 479 -34.22 2.39 26.46
CA GLY A 479 -35.19 1.40 26.92
C GLY A 479 -36.51 1.44 26.16
N LEU A 480 -36.98 2.63 25.78
CA LEU A 480 -38.23 2.82 25.04
C LEU A 480 -38.08 2.30 23.60
N CYS A 481 -37.07 2.76 22.87
CA CYS A 481 -36.80 2.32 21.51
C CYS A 481 -36.56 0.81 21.43
N SER A 482 -35.82 0.22 22.37
CA SER A 482 -35.63 -1.24 22.41
C SER A 482 -36.95 -2.00 22.51
N ALA A 483 -37.88 -1.53 23.36
CA ALA A 483 -39.20 -2.15 23.50
C ALA A 483 -40.09 -1.88 22.26
N ALA A 484 -40.25 -0.61 21.90
CA ALA A 484 -41.10 -0.14 20.82
C ALA A 484 -40.73 -0.77 19.47
N CYS A 485 -39.44 -0.73 19.10
CA CYS A 485 -38.95 -1.30 17.85
C CYS A 485 -39.13 -2.82 17.84
N SER A 486 -38.98 -3.51 18.99
CA SER A 486 -39.28 -4.96 19.06
C SER A 486 -40.75 -5.32 18.79
N TRP A 487 -41.64 -4.33 18.84
CA TRP A 487 -43.07 -4.44 18.54
C TRP A 487 -43.46 -3.78 17.22
N GLY A 488 -42.50 -3.38 16.37
CA GLY A 488 -42.78 -2.80 15.06
C GLY A 488 -43.13 -1.31 15.08
N TYR A 489 -43.00 -0.63 16.22
CA TYR A 489 -43.13 0.82 16.32
C TYR A 489 -41.76 1.44 16.58
N CYS A 490 -41.10 1.90 15.52
CA CYS A 490 -39.75 2.46 15.61
C CYS A 490 -39.73 3.84 14.94
N PRO A 491 -40.08 4.93 15.65
CA PRO A 491 -40.11 6.26 15.07
C PRO A 491 -38.68 6.76 14.81
N ILE A 492 -38.33 7.02 13.53
CA ILE A 492 -36.99 7.44 13.11
C ILE A 492 -36.50 8.74 13.78
N THR A 493 -37.42 9.59 14.23
CA THR A 493 -37.12 10.84 14.94
C THR A 493 -36.64 10.64 16.39
N ALA A 494 -36.59 9.39 16.88
CA ALA A 494 -36.15 9.07 18.24
C ALA A 494 -35.38 7.75 18.35
N CYS A 495 -35.64 6.80 17.44
CA CYS A 495 -35.08 5.47 17.45
C CYS A 495 -34.30 5.16 16.16
N VAL A 496 -33.22 4.41 16.31
CA VAL A 496 -32.40 3.87 15.22
C VAL A 496 -32.76 2.39 15.04
N CYS A 497 -33.11 2.01 13.82
CA CYS A 497 -33.40 0.61 13.51
C CYS A 497 -32.11 -0.17 13.24
N SER A 498 -31.92 -1.29 13.93
CA SER A 498 -30.78 -2.20 13.70
C SER A 498 -31.18 -3.45 12.92
N LYS A 499 -32.47 -3.81 12.87
CA LYS A 499 -32.92 -5.00 12.15
C LYS A 499 -34.34 -4.86 11.60
N LEU A 500 -34.48 -5.19 10.32
CA LEU A 500 -35.76 -5.35 9.64
C LEU A 500 -36.22 -6.81 9.66
N GLY A 501 -37.54 -7.00 9.70
CA GLY A 501 -38.15 -8.31 9.56
C GLY A 501 -39.69 -8.26 9.50
N PRO A 502 -40.34 -9.43 9.44
CA PRO A 502 -41.79 -9.52 9.41
C PRO A 502 -42.42 -8.82 10.63
N PRO A 503 -43.59 -8.15 10.47
CA PRO A 503 -44.28 -7.48 11.56
C PRO A 503 -44.43 -8.37 12.79
N PRO A 504 -43.91 -7.95 13.95
CA PRO A 504 -43.95 -8.75 15.16
C PRO A 504 -45.36 -8.75 15.76
N THR A 505 -45.59 -9.65 16.72
CA THR A 505 -46.84 -9.62 17.49
C THR A 505 -46.74 -8.55 18.57
N VAL A 506 -47.56 -7.50 18.45
CA VAL A 506 -47.66 -6.44 19.46
C VAL A 506 -48.42 -6.96 20.70
N PRO A 507 -47.95 -6.68 21.93
CA PRO A 507 -48.70 -6.98 23.15
C PRO A 507 -50.09 -6.36 23.15
N GLU A 508 -51.07 -6.98 23.84
CA GLU A 508 -52.40 -6.38 23.96
C GLU A 508 -52.36 -5.03 24.69
N GLU A 509 -53.17 -4.08 24.23
CA GLU A 509 -53.32 -2.77 24.89
C GLU A 509 -53.83 -2.95 26.33
N THR A 510 -53.12 -2.33 27.27
CA THR A 510 -53.45 -2.31 28.70
C THR A 510 -54.38 -1.16 29.06
N GLY A 511 -54.53 -0.15 28.18
CA GLY A 511 -55.27 1.08 28.40
C GLY A 511 -54.55 2.08 29.30
N VAL A 512 -53.26 1.88 29.57
CA VAL A 512 -52.43 2.81 30.36
C VAL A 512 -51.91 3.90 29.44
N GLU A 513 -52.38 5.13 29.64
CA GLU A 513 -51.86 6.31 28.94
C GLU A 513 -50.53 6.75 29.56
N GLY A 514 -49.48 6.76 28.75
CA GLY A 514 -48.15 7.20 29.13
C GLY A 514 -47.82 8.61 28.66
N TYR A 515 -47.13 9.37 29.50
CA TYR A 515 -46.65 10.72 29.24
C TYR A 515 -45.16 10.81 29.59
N PRO A 516 -44.38 11.68 28.95
CA PRO A 516 -43.02 11.97 29.38
C PRO A 516 -43.00 12.52 30.83
N ILE A 517 -41.96 12.20 31.60
CA ILE A 517 -41.80 12.71 32.97
C ILE A 517 -41.27 14.16 33.00
N PRO A 518 -41.33 14.86 34.15
CA PRO A 518 -40.75 16.21 34.25
C PRO A 518 -39.26 16.21 33.92
N GLY A 519 -38.86 17.05 32.95
CA GLY A 519 -37.48 17.17 32.47
C GLY A 519 -37.34 16.73 31.01
N GLU A 520 -38.20 15.82 30.55
CA GLU A 520 -38.23 15.34 29.17
C GLU A 520 -39.05 16.25 28.25
N ASP A 521 -38.75 16.21 26.96
CA ASP A 521 -39.43 17.00 25.93
C ASP A 521 -40.52 16.21 25.17
N ALA A 522 -41.09 16.85 24.14
CA ALA A 522 -42.20 16.31 23.37
C ALA A 522 -41.86 15.08 22.52
N SER A 523 -40.58 14.88 22.16
CA SER A 523 -40.08 13.74 21.38
C SER A 523 -40.37 12.38 22.04
N TYR A 524 -40.45 12.32 23.37
CA TYR A 524 -40.81 11.13 24.13
C TYR A 524 -42.30 10.77 24.07
N SER A 525 -43.17 11.69 23.64
CA SER A 525 -44.63 11.54 23.82
C SER A 525 -45.20 10.33 23.10
N GLY A 526 -44.77 10.10 21.85
CA GLY A 526 -45.24 8.97 21.04
C GLY A 526 -44.81 7.63 21.64
N LEU A 527 -43.53 7.52 22.03
CA LEU A 527 -42.97 6.33 22.66
C LEU A 527 -43.60 6.05 24.02
N CYS A 528 -43.74 7.06 24.89
CA CYS A 528 -44.38 6.88 26.18
C CYS A 528 -45.85 6.44 26.05
N SER A 529 -46.62 7.04 25.14
CA SER A 529 -48.01 6.66 24.92
C SER A 529 -48.10 5.21 24.42
N PHE A 530 -47.28 4.83 23.44
CA PHE A 530 -47.25 3.47 22.89
C PHE A 530 -46.77 2.43 23.92
N ASP A 531 -45.57 2.59 24.47
CA ASP A 531 -44.94 1.59 25.32
C ASP A 531 -45.71 1.37 26.62
N CYS A 532 -46.17 2.44 27.28
CA CYS A 532 -46.94 2.32 28.51
C CYS A 532 -48.27 1.60 28.23
N ASN A 533 -48.92 1.89 27.10
CA ASN A 533 -50.15 1.20 26.70
C ASN A 533 -49.90 -0.29 26.41
N HIS A 534 -48.69 -0.68 25.99
CA HIS A 534 -48.31 -2.08 25.77
C HIS A 534 -47.59 -2.75 26.95
N GLY A 535 -47.59 -2.10 28.12
CA GLY A 535 -47.15 -2.69 29.39
C GLY A 535 -45.69 -2.44 29.77
N TYR A 536 -44.96 -1.64 29.00
CA TYR A 536 -43.62 -1.16 29.33
C TYR A 536 -43.64 0.33 29.63
N CYS A 537 -43.62 0.71 30.92
CA CYS A 537 -43.69 2.11 31.32
C CYS A 537 -42.54 2.43 32.30
N PRO A 538 -41.32 2.66 31.79
CA PRO A 538 -40.16 2.88 32.64
C PRO A 538 -40.29 4.23 33.35
N SER A 539 -40.29 4.20 34.69
CA SER A 539 -40.46 5.41 35.51
C SER A 539 -39.32 6.43 35.38
N THR A 540 -38.26 6.08 34.66
CA THR A 540 -37.12 6.95 34.35
C THR A 540 -37.40 7.87 33.16
N ALA A 541 -38.33 7.53 32.27
CA ALA A 541 -38.65 8.31 31.06
C ALA A 541 -40.15 8.64 30.95
N CYS A 542 -41.02 7.73 31.40
CA CYS A 542 -42.46 7.86 31.29
C CYS A 542 -43.18 7.77 32.64
N GLY A 543 -44.33 8.45 32.72
CA GLY A 543 -45.26 8.39 33.84
C GLY A 543 -46.71 8.39 33.36
N THR A 544 -47.67 8.22 34.27
CA THR A 544 -49.11 8.17 33.92
C THR A 544 -49.82 9.50 34.18
N VAL A 545 -49.06 10.59 34.33
CA VAL A 545 -49.57 11.92 34.65
C VAL A 545 -48.96 12.89 33.67
N GLU A 546 -49.80 13.63 32.95
CA GLU A 546 -49.37 14.69 32.06
C GLU A 546 -48.72 15.83 32.85
N VAL A 547 -47.55 16.27 32.38
CA VAL A 547 -46.75 17.34 32.99
C VAL A 547 -46.36 18.35 31.93
N THR A 548 -45.90 19.53 32.37
CA THR A 548 -45.32 20.51 31.44
C THR A 548 -43.96 20.00 30.96
N LEU A 549 -43.82 19.85 29.64
CA LEU A 549 -42.61 19.37 28.99
C LEU A 549 -41.58 20.50 28.82
N THR A 550 -40.31 20.13 28.73
CA THR A 550 -39.25 21.04 28.35
C THR A 550 -39.34 21.32 26.84
N VAL A 551 -38.96 22.53 26.43
CA VAL A 551 -38.75 22.84 25.00
C VAL A 551 -37.25 22.95 24.84
N PRO A 552 -36.60 21.95 24.23
CA PRO A 552 -35.17 21.96 24.10
C PRO A 552 -34.77 23.10 23.16
N THR A 553 -33.69 23.81 23.50
CA THR A 553 -33.12 24.86 22.66
C THR A 553 -32.20 24.30 21.58
N VAL A 554 -31.76 23.06 21.74
CA VAL A 554 -30.97 22.27 20.78
C VAL A 554 -31.43 20.83 20.80
N SER A 555 -31.25 20.11 19.69
CA SER A 555 -31.66 18.71 19.58
C SER A 555 -30.96 17.84 20.63
N ASP A 556 -31.71 16.94 21.27
CA ASP A 556 -31.16 15.91 22.19
C ASP A 556 -30.23 14.92 21.47
N PHE A 557 -30.29 14.90 20.14
CA PHE A 557 -29.47 14.05 19.27
C PHE A 557 -28.28 14.78 18.64
N ALA A 558 -28.10 16.08 18.93
CA ALA A 558 -26.93 16.80 18.45
C ALA A 558 -25.66 16.27 19.15
N ALA A 559 -24.60 16.07 18.37
CA ALA A 559 -23.27 15.78 18.92
C ALA A 559 -22.85 16.87 19.91
N LYS A 560 -22.08 16.47 20.93
CA LYS A 560 -21.57 17.43 21.92
C LYS A 560 -20.35 18.12 21.36
N ALA A 561 -20.24 19.42 21.60
CA ALA A 561 -19.03 20.18 21.34
C ALA A 561 -18.25 20.41 22.63
N CYS A 562 -16.97 20.75 22.52
CA CYS A 562 -16.25 21.30 23.65
C CYS A 562 -16.84 22.67 24.03
N THR A 563 -17.02 22.91 25.33
CA THR A 563 -17.59 24.16 25.87
C THR A 563 -16.72 24.82 26.94
N ALA A 564 -15.63 24.14 27.36
CA ALA A 564 -14.55 24.73 28.12
C ALA A 564 -13.29 23.89 27.97
N GLY A 565 -12.13 24.54 27.83
CA GLY A 565 -10.85 23.85 27.77
C GLY A 565 -9.71 24.69 28.33
N GLU A 566 -8.57 24.04 28.52
CA GLU A 566 -7.34 24.66 29.03
C GLU A 566 -6.13 24.29 28.18
N GLY A 567 -5.20 25.25 28.04
CA GLY A 567 -3.93 25.08 27.34
C GLY A 567 -2.75 25.47 28.24
N THR A 568 -1.53 25.33 27.74
CA THR A 568 -0.31 25.73 28.46
C THR A 568 0.54 26.69 27.63
N GLY A 569 1.45 27.44 28.27
CA GLY A 569 2.32 28.38 27.55
C GLY A 569 1.51 29.46 26.81
N ASP A 570 1.75 29.59 25.50
CA ASP A 570 1.09 30.55 24.63
C ASP A 570 -0.39 30.18 24.36
N PHE A 571 -0.79 28.93 24.61
CA PHE A 571 -2.13 28.43 24.36
C PHE A 571 -3.16 28.71 25.48
N VAL A 572 -2.74 29.28 26.62
CA VAL A 572 -3.65 29.44 27.79
C VAL A 572 -4.92 30.23 27.44
N SER A 573 -4.78 31.36 26.76
CA SER A 573 -5.93 32.19 26.37
C SER A 573 -6.64 31.66 25.13
N LEU A 574 -5.89 31.06 24.21
CA LEU A 574 -6.41 30.49 22.96
C LEU A 574 -7.32 29.31 23.24
N CYS A 575 -6.85 28.31 23.99
CA CYS A 575 -7.66 27.15 24.36
C CYS A 575 -8.86 27.53 25.22
N ALA A 576 -8.72 28.49 26.14
CA ALA A 576 -9.85 28.94 26.96
C ALA A 576 -10.98 29.56 26.11
N PHE A 577 -10.65 30.19 24.98
CA PHE A 577 -11.63 30.77 24.06
C PHE A 577 -12.11 29.79 22.99
N GLY A 578 -11.20 29.16 22.26
CA GLY A 578 -11.53 28.20 21.20
C GLY A 578 -12.42 27.09 21.73
N CYS A 579 -12.00 26.42 22.81
CA CYS A 579 -12.75 25.33 23.41
C CYS A 579 -14.07 25.76 24.03
N ALA A 580 -14.29 27.04 24.32
CA ALA A 580 -15.60 27.54 24.76
C ALA A 580 -16.62 27.62 23.62
N HIS A 581 -16.15 27.55 22.37
CA HIS A 581 -16.93 27.71 21.14
C HIS A 581 -16.72 26.53 20.18
N GLY A 582 -16.41 25.34 20.70
CA GLY A 582 -16.28 24.09 19.94
C GLY A 582 -14.91 23.81 19.33
N PHE A 583 -14.10 24.83 19.02
CA PHE A 583 -12.78 24.65 18.40
C PHE A 583 -11.70 24.33 19.44
N CYS A 584 -11.47 23.04 19.69
CA CYS A 584 -10.59 22.56 20.77
C CYS A 584 -9.61 21.48 20.29
N PRO A 585 -8.56 21.85 19.54
CA PRO A 585 -7.60 20.88 19.00
C PRO A 585 -6.84 20.17 20.13
N ILE A 586 -6.89 18.83 20.16
CA ILE A 586 -6.39 17.99 21.27
C ILE A 586 -4.87 18.05 21.45
N HIS A 587 -4.14 18.38 20.38
CA HIS A 587 -2.69 18.53 20.40
C HIS A 587 -2.22 19.80 21.13
N ALA A 588 -3.06 20.84 21.21
CA ALA A 588 -2.76 22.07 21.95
C ALA A 588 -3.61 22.26 23.22
N CYS A 589 -4.84 21.76 23.21
CA CYS A 589 -5.86 22.04 24.21
C CYS A 589 -6.40 20.77 24.87
N ASN A 590 -6.71 20.87 26.16
CA ASN A 590 -7.44 19.84 26.90
C ASN A 590 -8.90 20.28 27.07
N CYS A 591 -9.84 19.55 26.46
CA CYS A 591 -11.27 19.80 26.68
C CYS A 591 -11.68 19.35 28.09
N THR A 592 -12.22 20.27 28.88
CA THR A 592 -12.59 20.04 30.30
C THR A 592 -14.10 19.92 30.54
N GLU A 593 -14.91 20.44 29.62
CA GLU A 593 -16.38 20.37 29.68
C GLU A 593 -16.97 20.29 28.27
N THR A 594 -17.96 19.42 28.08
CA THR A 594 -18.69 19.27 26.82
C THR A 594 -20.16 19.64 26.99
N GLY A 595 -20.76 20.15 25.92
CA GLY A 595 -22.13 20.63 25.95
C GLY A 595 -22.64 21.05 24.58
N THR A 596 -23.63 21.93 24.60
CA THR A 596 -24.21 22.51 23.38
C THR A 596 -23.23 23.43 22.70
N LEU A 597 -23.08 23.28 21.38
CA LEU A 597 -22.28 24.19 20.56
C LEU A 597 -22.88 25.60 20.57
N ASP A 598 -22.07 26.58 20.98
CA ASP A 598 -22.39 28.01 20.84
C ASP A 598 -21.74 28.53 19.55
N LEU A 599 -22.55 28.68 18.50
CA LEU A 599 -22.10 29.21 17.21
C LEU A 599 -21.77 30.69 17.35
N PHE A 600 -20.52 30.97 17.71
CA PHE A 600 -19.99 32.31 17.79
C PHE A 600 -19.75 32.88 16.39
N SER A 601 -20.36 34.04 16.10
CA SER A 601 -20.34 34.62 14.75
C SER A 601 -18.92 34.97 14.29
N VAL A 602 -18.55 34.51 13.10
CA VAL A 602 -17.38 34.99 12.37
C VAL A 602 -17.60 36.45 11.97
N ILE A 603 -16.63 37.32 12.30
CA ILE A 603 -16.70 38.76 12.04
C ILE A 603 -15.85 39.11 10.80
N ASN A 604 -14.75 38.41 10.60
CA ASN A 604 -13.85 38.57 9.47
C ASN A 604 -13.28 37.21 9.05
N SER A 605 -13.98 36.50 8.15
CA SER A 605 -13.57 35.20 7.61
C SER A 605 -12.33 35.27 6.70
N SER A 606 -11.73 36.45 6.51
CA SER A 606 -10.49 36.63 5.76
C SER A 606 -9.30 36.97 6.67
N ALA A 607 -9.48 36.90 7.99
CA ALA A 607 -8.39 37.10 8.93
C ALA A 607 -7.54 35.83 8.99
N THR A 608 -6.26 35.96 8.67
CA THR A 608 -5.24 34.94 8.89
C THR A 608 -4.28 35.40 9.99
N ALA A 609 -3.90 34.46 10.87
CA ALA A 609 -3.07 34.68 12.02
C ALA A 609 -2.37 33.40 12.48
N HIS A 610 -1.16 33.54 13.00
CA HIS A 610 -0.36 32.43 13.54
C HIS A 610 0.31 32.84 14.86
N LEU A 611 0.87 31.88 15.58
CA LEU A 611 1.64 32.16 16.79
C LEU A 611 2.94 32.90 16.49
N ILE A 612 3.22 33.95 17.26
CA ILE A 612 4.48 34.71 17.20
C ILE A 612 5.70 33.84 17.50
N SER A 613 5.54 32.74 18.26
CA SER A 613 6.63 31.81 18.57
C SER A 613 7.11 31.04 17.32
N GLY A 614 6.25 30.91 16.31
CA GLY A 614 6.46 30.06 15.14
C GLY A 614 6.13 28.58 15.38
N ASP A 615 5.58 28.23 16.55
CA ASP A 615 5.06 26.89 16.81
C ASP A 615 3.72 26.68 16.07
N ASP A 616 3.39 25.43 15.77
CA ASP A 616 2.08 25.06 15.23
C ASP A 616 0.97 25.43 16.22
N ASP A 617 0.03 26.25 15.76
CA ASP A 617 -1.05 26.76 16.58
C ASP A 617 -2.36 25.97 16.41
N TYR A 618 -2.36 24.96 15.54
CA TYR A 618 -3.52 24.12 15.21
C TYR A 618 -4.76 24.94 14.81
N GLY A 619 -4.55 26.08 14.14
CA GLY A 619 -5.60 26.99 13.69
C GLY A 619 -6.26 27.84 14.80
N LEU A 620 -5.71 27.83 16.02
CA LEU A 620 -6.28 28.58 17.14
C LEU A 620 -6.22 30.09 16.95
N CYS A 621 -5.12 30.62 16.37
CA CYS A 621 -5.02 32.05 16.11
C CYS A 621 -6.00 32.48 15.02
N ASP A 622 -6.09 31.74 13.91
CA ASP A 622 -7.10 31.98 12.87
C ASP A 622 -8.50 32.03 13.48
N PHE A 623 -8.90 30.94 14.16
CA PHE A 623 -10.22 30.84 14.78
C PHE A 623 -10.54 32.03 15.70
N ALA A 624 -9.56 32.46 16.50
CA ALA A 624 -9.71 33.60 17.41
C ALA A 624 -9.75 34.96 16.70
N CYS A 625 -8.88 35.18 15.72
CA CYS A 625 -8.74 36.46 15.02
C CYS A 625 -9.92 36.72 14.07
N GLU A 626 -10.45 35.68 13.40
CA GLU A 626 -11.70 35.74 12.63
C GLU A 626 -12.91 36.26 13.42
N ARG A 627 -12.86 36.08 14.74
CA ARG A 627 -13.93 36.39 15.70
C ARG A 627 -13.64 37.64 16.54
N ASP A 628 -12.70 38.49 16.09
CA ASP A 628 -12.28 39.73 16.77
C ASP A 628 -11.76 39.47 18.21
N ARG A 629 -11.04 38.36 18.38
CA ARG A 629 -10.40 37.90 19.62
C ARG A 629 -8.92 37.55 19.42
N CYS A 630 -8.25 38.26 18.52
CA CYS A 630 -6.82 38.09 18.26
C CYS A 630 -5.99 38.44 19.52
N TYR A 631 -5.39 37.43 20.15
CA TYR A 631 -4.62 37.59 21.39
C TYR A 631 -3.20 38.09 21.11
N ASP A 632 -2.51 38.62 22.14
CA ASP A 632 -1.15 39.18 22.01
C ASP A 632 -0.09 38.17 21.51
N GLN A 633 -0.39 36.87 21.60
CA GLN A 633 0.43 35.75 21.12
C GLN A 633 0.29 35.50 19.62
N CYS A 634 -0.77 36.02 18.99
CA CYS A 634 -1.05 35.85 17.58
C CYS A 634 -0.61 37.08 16.79
N GLU A 635 0.04 36.86 15.65
CA GLU A 635 0.38 37.90 14.68
C GLU A 635 -0.56 37.80 13.47
N LEU A 636 -1.24 38.91 13.15
CA LEU A 636 -1.98 39.04 11.91
C LEU A 636 -0.99 39.15 10.74
N GLY A 637 -1.16 38.29 9.76
CA GLY A 637 -0.31 38.23 8.58
C GLY A 637 -0.67 37.00 7.78
N ASP A 638 -0.30 37.01 6.50
CA ASP A 638 -0.46 35.86 5.63
C ASP A 638 0.20 34.66 6.33
N THR A 639 -0.61 33.72 6.75
CA THR A 639 -0.22 32.50 7.45
C THR A 639 0.81 31.77 6.58
N TYR A 640 1.83 31.19 7.22
CA TYR A 640 2.55 30.09 6.59
C TYR A 640 1.58 28.90 6.57
N SER A 641 0.99 28.61 5.42
CA SER A 641 0.39 27.31 5.15
C SER A 641 1.43 26.43 4.46
N TYR A 642 1.34 25.11 4.63
CA TYR A 642 2.22 24.19 3.91
C TYR A 642 2.03 24.35 2.37
N SER A 643 0.86 24.84 1.93
CA SER A 643 0.58 25.22 0.54
C SER A 643 1.41 26.42 0.04
N ASP A 644 1.97 27.25 0.91
CA ASP A 644 2.83 28.39 0.55
C ASP A 644 4.24 27.98 0.13
N GLU A 645 4.67 26.74 0.41
CA GLU A 645 5.93 26.17 -0.09
C GLU A 645 5.91 26.02 -1.63
N PHE A 646 4.74 25.76 -2.21
CA PHE A 646 4.53 25.74 -3.66
C PHE A 646 4.30 27.12 -4.30
N SER A 647 4.20 28.19 -3.49
CA SER A 647 4.06 29.58 -3.98
C SER A 647 5.39 30.26 -4.28
N CYS A 648 6.51 29.61 -3.97
CA CYS A 648 7.84 30.18 -4.15
C CYS A 648 8.19 30.25 -5.66
N THR A 649 8.41 31.46 -6.17
CA THR A 649 8.99 31.67 -7.49
C THR A 649 10.52 31.64 -7.40
N ASP A 650 11.21 31.36 -8.52
CA ASP A 650 12.69 31.27 -8.59
C ASP A 650 13.44 32.54 -8.09
N ASP A 651 12.74 33.66 -7.91
CA ASP A 651 13.27 34.94 -7.45
C ASP A 651 12.73 35.39 -6.07
N ASP A 652 12.05 34.49 -5.35
CA ASP A 652 11.49 34.79 -4.05
C ASP A 652 12.59 34.92 -2.97
N THR A 653 12.50 35.99 -2.17
CA THR A 653 13.49 36.35 -1.14
C THR A 653 12.96 36.18 0.27
N ARG A 654 11.75 35.60 0.42
CA ARG A 654 11.20 35.17 1.71
C ARG A 654 12.10 34.08 2.30
N SER A 655 12.41 34.16 3.59
CA SER A 655 13.43 33.31 4.24
C SER A 655 13.10 31.82 4.24
N TRP A 656 11.83 31.44 4.05
CA TRP A 656 11.36 30.06 3.91
C TRP A 656 11.29 29.58 2.46
N CYS A 657 11.40 30.48 1.46
CA CYS A 657 11.61 30.11 0.05
C CYS A 657 13.10 29.92 -0.29
N GLU A 658 14.01 30.22 0.64
CA GLU A 658 15.42 29.92 0.49
C GLU A 658 15.66 28.42 0.77
N VAL A 659 15.56 27.57 -0.27
CA VAL A 659 16.00 26.17 -0.21
C VAL A 659 17.52 26.16 -0.01
N THR A 660 17.94 26.10 1.24
CA THR A 660 19.34 25.85 1.58
C THR A 660 19.57 24.36 1.55
N SER A 661 20.12 23.85 0.44
CA SER A 661 20.47 22.44 0.37
C SER A 661 21.42 22.09 1.54
N PRO A 662 21.16 21.00 2.27
CA PRO A 662 22.07 20.50 3.31
C PRO A 662 23.47 20.18 2.75
N CYS A 663 23.56 19.94 1.43
CA CYS A 663 24.77 19.51 0.76
C CYS A 663 25.46 20.64 0.00
N ASN A 664 26.76 20.77 0.21
CA ASN A 664 27.59 21.65 -0.59
C ASN A 664 27.99 20.98 -1.92
N TYR A 665 27.10 21.00 -2.92
CA TYR A 665 27.35 20.40 -4.24
C TYR A 665 28.53 20.98 -5.04
N SER A 666 29.18 22.04 -4.55
CA SER A 666 30.37 22.62 -5.19
C SER A 666 31.67 21.86 -4.89
N LEU A 667 31.64 20.88 -3.97
CA LEU A 667 32.82 20.05 -3.67
C LEU A 667 33.18 19.17 -4.87
N THR A 668 34.47 19.04 -5.15
CA THR A 668 35.01 18.13 -6.17
C THR A 668 35.58 16.90 -5.48
N ILE A 669 34.79 15.83 -5.43
CA ILE A 669 35.17 14.54 -4.84
C ILE A 669 35.23 13.51 -5.96
N SER A 670 36.40 12.91 -6.17
CA SER A 670 36.66 12.02 -7.31
C SER A 670 37.04 10.60 -6.94
N THR A 671 37.51 10.37 -5.72
CA THR A 671 38.01 9.07 -5.25
C THR A 671 37.39 8.69 -3.90
N LEU A 672 37.43 7.40 -3.55
CA LEU A 672 36.99 6.93 -2.23
C LEU A 672 37.81 7.57 -1.09
N GLU A 673 39.11 7.83 -1.31
CA GLU A 673 39.98 8.51 -0.33
C GLU A 673 39.57 9.99 -0.15
N ASP A 674 39.23 10.69 -1.23
CA ASP A 674 38.71 12.06 -1.15
C ASP A 674 37.40 12.10 -0.36
N LEU A 675 36.50 11.15 -0.62
CA LEU A 675 35.20 11.07 0.06
C LEU A 675 35.37 10.74 1.54
N ASP A 676 36.24 9.80 1.91
CA ASP A 676 36.55 9.44 3.29
C ASP A 676 37.15 10.60 4.10
N ILE A 677 37.96 11.45 3.47
CA ILE A 677 38.48 12.65 4.13
C ILE A 677 37.39 13.71 4.30
N GLN A 678 36.51 13.88 3.31
CA GLN A 678 35.47 14.91 3.33
C GLN A 678 34.23 14.52 4.15
N SER A 679 33.91 13.23 4.26
CA SER A 679 32.74 12.72 5.00
C SER A 679 32.73 13.22 6.44
N ALA A 680 33.89 13.30 7.10
CA ALA A 680 34.05 13.82 8.45
C ALA A 680 33.61 15.30 8.64
N TYR A 681 33.38 16.04 7.56
CA TYR A 681 32.97 17.45 7.56
C TYR A 681 31.68 17.69 6.75
N MET A 682 31.02 16.64 6.31
CA MET A 682 29.82 16.65 5.49
C MET A 682 28.62 16.17 6.32
N GLN A 683 27.40 16.54 5.94
CA GLN A 683 26.21 15.90 6.49
C GLN A 683 26.06 14.50 5.88
N ASP A 684 25.52 13.57 6.67
CA ASP A 684 25.50 12.14 6.34
C ASP A 684 24.68 11.88 5.08
N GLU A 685 23.60 12.65 4.86
CA GLU A 685 22.70 12.56 3.72
C GLU A 685 23.40 12.93 2.38
N CYS A 686 24.54 13.63 2.45
CA CYS A 686 25.30 14.05 1.27
C CYS A 686 26.34 13.01 0.83
N ILE A 687 26.74 12.10 1.71
CA ILE A 687 27.75 11.08 1.44
C ILE A 687 27.31 10.14 0.30
N PRO A 688 26.06 9.62 0.25
CA PRO A 688 25.58 8.79 -0.86
C PRO A 688 25.65 9.50 -2.21
N TYR A 689 25.31 10.78 -2.28
CA TYR A 689 25.36 11.57 -3.51
C TYR A 689 26.79 11.61 -4.09
N TYR A 690 27.79 11.86 -3.24
CA TYR A 690 29.18 11.87 -3.65
C TYR A 690 29.75 10.47 -3.89
N MET A 691 29.25 9.46 -3.19
CA MET A 691 29.59 8.07 -3.44
C MET A 691 29.21 7.65 -4.86
N LEU A 692 28.04 8.07 -5.35
CA LEU A 692 27.63 7.86 -6.73
C LEU A 692 28.60 8.50 -7.74
N THR A 693 29.13 9.70 -7.45
CA THR A 693 30.18 10.33 -8.27
C THR A 693 31.46 9.50 -8.29
N VAL A 694 31.86 8.94 -7.15
CA VAL A 694 33.04 8.09 -7.05
C VAL A 694 32.84 6.78 -7.83
N LEU A 695 31.67 6.14 -7.70
CA LEU A 695 31.31 4.93 -8.44
C LEU A 695 31.30 5.17 -9.96
N TYR A 696 30.78 6.32 -10.41
CA TYR A 696 30.86 6.75 -11.80
C TYR A 696 32.30 6.78 -12.31
N ASN A 697 33.22 7.39 -11.55
CA ASN A 697 34.64 7.50 -11.93
C ASN A 697 35.36 6.14 -11.91
N LEU A 698 34.96 5.23 -11.01
CA LEU A 698 35.50 3.87 -10.97
C LEU A 698 35.10 3.05 -12.20
N ILE A 699 33.92 3.32 -12.81
CA ILE A 699 33.55 2.72 -14.10
C ILE A 699 34.49 3.21 -15.21
N ASP A 700 34.85 4.49 -15.24
CA ASP A 700 35.84 5.02 -16.18
C ASP A 700 37.22 4.36 -15.98
N GLU A 701 37.61 4.10 -14.73
CA GLU A 701 38.84 3.38 -14.40
C GLU A 701 38.83 1.94 -14.94
N VAL A 702 37.70 1.22 -14.78
CA VAL A 702 37.51 -0.12 -15.36
C VAL A 702 37.72 -0.08 -16.87
N VAL A 703 37.07 0.86 -17.57
CA VAL A 703 37.18 1.01 -19.03
C VAL A 703 38.61 1.34 -19.43
N ALA A 704 39.28 2.24 -18.71
CA ALA A 704 40.65 2.66 -19.02
C ALA A 704 41.65 1.50 -18.84
N ASN A 705 41.61 0.83 -17.69
CA ASN A 705 42.49 -0.30 -17.36
C ASN A 705 42.26 -1.48 -18.31
N TYR A 706 41.01 -1.81 -18.61
CA TYR A 706 40.66 -2.80 -19.63
C TYR A 706 41.25 -2.43 -21.00
N THR A 707 41.02 -1.19 -21.43
CA THR A 707 41.52 -0.68 -22.71
C THR A 707 43.05 -0.76 -22.79
N GLU A 708 43.77 -0.43 -21.72
CA GLU A 708 45.23 -0.53 -21.65
C GLU A 708 45.72 -1.97 -21.82
N ILE A 709 45.11 -2.92 -21.08
CA ILE A 709 45.43 -4.35 -21.17
C ILE A 709 45.26 -4.86 -22.62
N MET A 710 44.19 -4.40 -23.28
CA MET A 710 43.89 -4.80 -24.66
C MET A 710 44.76 -4.08 -25.70
N ALA A 711 45.14 -2.82 -25.45
CA ALA A 711 46.01 -2.03 -26.33
C ALA A 711 47.44 -2.61 -26.44
N ASP A 712 47.91 -3.27 -25.38
CA ASP A 712 49.17 -4.05 -25.37
C ASP A 712 49.16 -5.20 -26.40
N ASN A 713 48.01 -5.50 -27.04
CA ASN A 713 47.78 -6.47 -28.14
C ASN A 713 48.27 -7.90 -27.87
N ASN A 714 48.56 -8.21 -26.61
CA ASN A 714 49.28 -9.42 -26.24
C ASN A 714 48.56 -10.24 -25.14
N TYR A 715 47.36 -9.83 -24.72
CA TYR A 715 46.58 -10.51 -23.68
C TYR A 715 46.29 -11.97 -24.03
N ASN A 716 45.81 -12.27 -25.25
CA ASN A 716 45.58 -13.66 -25.69
C ASN A 716 46.84 -14.53 -25.62
N LYS A 717 48.01 -13.94 -25.82
CA LYS A 717 49.28 -14.64 -25.74
C LYS A 717 49.69 -14.88 -24.28
N THR A 718 49.56 -13.88 -23.41
CA THR A 718 49.86 -14.04 -21.98
C THR A 718 48.89 -14.99 -21.31
N LEU A 719 47.59 -14.94 -21.67
CA LEU A 719 46.58 -15.91 -21.24
C LEU A 719 46.96 -17.33 -21.64
N LYS A 720 47.47 -17.54 -22.86
CA LYS A 720 47.97 -18.86 -23.28
C LYS A 720 49.08 -19.36 -22.36
N TYR A 721 50.10 -18.54 -22.07
CA TYR A 721 51.19 -18.94 -21.19
C TYR A 721 50.74 -19.15 -19.75
N TYR A 722 49.79 -18.34 -19.28
CA TYR A 722 49.15 -18.53 -17.99
C TYR A 722 48.43 -19.89 -17.90
N LYS A 723 47.65 -20.28 -18.91
CA LYS A 723 47.01 -21.61 -18.96
C LYS A 723 48.04 -22.75 -18.91
N GLU A 724 49.14 -22.61 -19.64
CA GLU A 724 50.24 -23.58 -19.59
C GLU A 724 50.91 -23.64 -18.21
N TYR A 725 51.07 -22.50 -17.53
CA TYR A 725 51.58 -22.41 -16.17
C TYR A 725 50.68 -23.16 -15.18
N VAL A 726 49.35 -22.89 -15.20
CA VAL A 726 48.37 -23.54 -14.32
C VAL A 726 48.37 -25.05 -14.52
N GLU A 727 48.31 -25.54 -15.76
CA GLU A 727 48.34 -26.98 -16.04
C GLU A 727 49.62 -27.68 -15.56
N SER A 728 50.76 -27.00 -15.69
CA SER A 728 52.04 -27.51 -15.18
C SER A 728 52.03 -27.55 -13.66
N ASN A 729 51.52 -26.49 -13.02
CA ASN A 729 51.50 -26.34 -11.58
C ASN A 729 50.60 -27.38 -10.90
N ILE A 730 49.44 -27.74 -11.48
CA ILE A 730 48.58 -28.82 -10.96
C ILE A 730 49.37 -30.13 -10.90
N THR A 731 50.12 -30.44 -11.96
CA THR A 731 50.88 -31.70 -12.04
C THR A 731 51.99 -31.73 -10.99
N SER A 732 52.78 -30.66 -10.84
CA SER A 732 53.85 -30.60 -9.85
C SER A 732 53.33 -30.56 -8.41
N THR A 733 52.21 -29.88 -8.17
CA THR A 733 51.62 -29.75 -6.84
C THR A 733 51.00 -31.06 -6.37
N LEU A 734 50.22 -31.77 -7.20
CA LEU A 734 49.70 -33.09 -6.84
C LEU A 734 50.82 -34.10 -6.56
N ALA A 735 51.93 -34.03 -7.31
CA ALA A 735 53.10 -34.86 -7.04
C ALA A 735 53.74 -34.54 -5.68
N SER A 736 53.85 -33.27 -5.30
CA SER A 736 54.38 -32.83 -4.00
C SER A 736 53.44 -33.16 -2.84
N VAL A 737 52.14 -32.96 -3.00
CA VAL A 737 51.10 -33.26 -2.02
C VAL A 737 51.04 -34.75 -1.69
N MET A 738 51.33 -35.61 -2.68
CA MET A 738 51.36 -37.06 -2.54
C MET A 738 52.78 -37.63 -2.35
N GLU A 739 53.78 -36.78 -2.10
CA GLU A 739 55.18 -37.21 -1.94
C GLU A 739 55.38 -38.00 -0.65
N TRP A 740 56.17 -39.08 -0.70
CA TRP A 740 56.39 -39.95 0.48
C TRP A 740 57.49 -39.46 1.40
N ALA A 741 58.48 -38.72 0.89
CA ALA A 741 59.65 -38.30 1.65
C ALA A 741 60.26 -36.99 1.09
N PRO A 742 60.06 -35.84 1.77
CA PRO A 742 59.25 -35.67 2.99
C PRO A 742 57.77 -36.00 2.73
N ALA A 743 57.06 -36.47 3.75
CA ALA A 743 55.65 -36.83 3.59
C ALA A 743 54.83 -35.58 3.27
N GLY A 744 54.22 -35.55 2.08
CA GLY A 744 53.31 -34.52 1.64
C GLY A 744 52.00 -34.52 2.45
N PRO A 745 51.34 -33.36 2.59
CA PRO A 745 50.13 -33.23 3.42
C PRO A 745 48.96 -34.09 2.93
N GLY A 746 48.89 -34.35 1.63
CA GLY A 746 47.84 -35.15 1.00
C GLY A 746 47.80 -36.60 1.48
N LEU A 747 48.95 -37.17 1.86
CA LEU A 747 49.03 -38.55 2.33
C LEU A 747 48.19 -38.85 3.58
N SER A 748 47.89 -37.84 4.39
CA SER A 748 47.05 -37.99 5.59
C SER A 748 45.61 -38.40 5.28
N TYR A 749 45.12 -38.05 4.08
CA TYR A 749 43.76 -38.32 3.60
C TYR A 749 43.59 -39.70 2.96
N PHE A 750 44.64 -40.53 2.92
CA PHE A 750 44.61 -41.86 2.32
C PHE A 750 45.09 -42.94 3.30
N ASP A 751 44.57 -44.16 3.11
CA ASP A 751 45.24 -45.39 3.52
C ASP A 751 45.83 -46.09 2.29
N CYS A 752 46.98 -46.72 2.46
CA CYS A 752 47.70 -47.41 1.41
C CYS A 752 47.61 -48.93 1.61
N VAL A 753 47.16 -49.65 0.59
CA VAL A 753 47.26 -51.11 0.48
C VAL A 753 48.40 -51.46 -0.46
N ILE A 754 49.38 -52.22 0.03
CA ILE A 754 50.55 -52.57 -0.75
C ILE A 754 50.48 -54.04 -1.16
N GLU A 755 50.62 -54.29 -2.46
CA GLU A 755 50.73 -55.64 -3.02
C GLU A 755 52.18 -55.92 -3.42
N TRP A 756 52.79 -56.91 -2.77
CA TRP A 756 54.13 -57.38 -3.10
C TRP A 756 54.11 -58.89 -3.41
N LYS A 757 54.61 -59.26 -4.60
CA LYS A 757 54.65 -60.66 -5.08
C LYS A 757 53.29 -61.39 -5.05
N GLY A 758 52.20 -60.68 -5.38
CA GLY A 758 50.85 -61.26 -5.46
C GLY A 758 50.18 -61.50 -4.10
N LYS A 759 50.62 -60.81 -3.04
CA LYS A 759 49.98 -60.79 -1.74
C LYS A 759 49.70 -59.35 -1.33
N ASN A 760 48.45 -59.06 -0.97
CA ASN A 760 48.04 -57.76 -0.45
C ASN A 760 48.30 -57.72 1.06
N GLU A 761 48.93 -56.65 1.53
CA GLU A 761 48.98 -56.30 2.95
C GLU A 761 47.67 -55.62 3.38
N SER A 762 47.43 -55.52 4.69
CA SER A 762 46.29 -54.76 5.22
C SER A 762 46.48 -53.27 4.93
N ALA A 763 45.39 -52.52 4.75
CA ALA A 763 45.43 -51.06 4.62
C ALA A 763 46.13 -50.42 5.83
N THR A 764 47.07 -49.51 5.58
CA THR A 764 47.84 -48.78 6.61
C THR A 764 47.96 -47.31 6.24
N SER A 765 48.27 -46.44 7.20
CA SER A 765 48.54 -45.03 6.91
C SER A 765 49.77 -44.89 6.00
N CYS A 766 49.62 -44.23 4.86
CA CYS A 766 50.73 -43.81 4.00
C CYS A 766 51.67 -42.86 4.80
N PRO A 767 53.01 -42.81 4.63
CA PRO A 767 53.89 -43.52 3.69
C PRO A 767 54.79 -44.62 4.32
N ASN A 768 54.35 -45.28 5.40
CA ASN A 768 55.25 -46.12 6.21
C ASN A 768 55.56 -47.51 5.60
N TYR A 769 56.28 -47.55 4.48
CA TYR A 769 56.73 -48.79 3.86
C TYR A 769 58.10 -48.67 3.20
N SER A 770 59.03 -49.57 3.56
CA SER A 770 60.35 -49.69 2.96
C SER A 770 60.54 -51.09 2.36
N ALA A 771 60.16 -51.29 1.09
CA ALA A 771 60.51 -52.50 0.37
C ALA A 771 61.13 -52.21 -1.00
N THR A 772 61.99 -53.13 -1.43
CA THR A 772 62.75 -53.04 -2.67
C THR A 772 62.25 -54.10 -3.67
N GLY A 773 61.97 -53.70 -4.92
CA GLY A 773 61.47 -54.58 -5.99
C GLY A 773 60.24 -54.04 -6.72
N VAL A 774 59.47 -54.92 -7.37
CA VAL A 774 58.22 -54.57 -8.07
C VAL A 774 57.03 -54.73 -7.12
N PHE A 775 56.28 -53.65 -6.87
CA PHE A 775 55.07 -53.67 -6.06
C PHE A 775 54.01 -52.69 -6.58
N ASN A 776 52.76 -52.96 -6.23
CA ASN A 776 51.63 -52.09 -6.51
C ASN A 776 51.20 -51.42 -5.20
N VAL A 777 50.86 -50.14 -5.26
CA VAL A 777 50.29 -49.40 -4.12
C VAL A 777 48.91 -48.92 -4.52
N TYR A 778 47.91 -49.24 -3.72
CA TYR A 778 46.53 -48.77 -3.91
C TYR A 778 46.23 -47.72 -2.85
N TYR A 779 45.87 -46.52 -3.27
CA TYR A 779 45.42 -45.44 -2.40
C TYR A 779 43.92 -45.54 -2.16
N GLU A 780 43.52 -45.78 -0.92
CA GLU A 780 42.14 -45.78 -0.47
C GLU A 780 41.86 -44.42 0.20
N VAL A 781 41.01 -43.61 -0.43
CA VAL A 781 40.63 -42.27 0.08
C VAL A 781 39.84 -42.45 1.38
N LYS A 782 40.24 -41.76 2.46
CA LYS A 782 39.51 -41.76 3.74
C LYS A 782 38.32 -40.81 3.70
N ASN A 783 38.55 -39.59 3.24
CA ASN A 783 37.56 -38.53 3.09
C ASN A 783 37.91 -37.74 1.82
N SER A 784 37.13 -37.90 0.75
CA SER A 784 37.36 -37.19 -0.51
C SER A 784 37.06 -35.71 -0.38
N THR A 785 36.03 -35.35 0.39
CA THR A 785 35.60 -33.97 0.60
C THR A 785 36.68 -33.15 1.31
N GLU A 786 37.23 -33.63 2.43
CA GLU A 786 38.31 -32.91 3.12
C GLU A 786 39.61 -32.84 2.30
N PHE A 787 39.87 -33.83 1.44
CA PHE A 787 41.03 -33.80 0.53
C PHE A 787 40.84 -32.78 -0.59
N GLU A 788 39.64 -32.69 -1.15
CA GLU A 788 39.24 -31.70 -2.15
C GLU A 788 39.25 -30.29 -1.56
N GLU A 789 38.70 -30.09 -0.36
CA GLU A 789 38.77 -28.82 0.40
C GLU A 789 40.22 -28.39 0.64
N MET A 790 41.09 -29.29 1.09
CA MET A 790 42.52 -28.97 1.29
C MET A 790 43.22 -28.60 -0.03
N LEU A 791 42.94 -29.31 -1.12
CA LEU A 791 43.51 -28.97 -2.42
C LEU A 791 43.02 -27.61 -2.93
N LEU A 792 41.77 -27.25 -2.65
CA LEU A 792 41.19 -25.97 -3.02
C LEU A 792 41.75 -24.83 -2.14
N GLU A 793 41.69 -24.97 -0.82
CA GLU A 793 42.09 -23.95 0.16
C GLU A 793 43.62 -23.71 0.18
N ASP A 794 44.41 -24.78 0.28
CA ASP A 794 45.87 -24.65 0.46
C ASP A 794 46.61 -24.50 -0.88
N TYR A 795 46.03 -24.99 -1.98
CA TYR A 795 46.73 -25.15 -3.27
C TYR A 795 45.97 -24.59 -4.49
N GLY A 796 44.72 -24.14 -4.36
CA GLY A 796 43.92 -23.60 -5.46
C GLY A 796 43.60 -24.60 -6.57
N ILE A 797 43.64 -25.91 -6.28
CA ILE A 797 43.32 -26.96 -7.26
C ILE A 797 41.86 -27.35 -7.12
N GLN A 798 41.09 -27.10 -8.17
CA GLN A 798 39.66 -27.40 -8.20
C GLN A 798 39.37 -28.90 -8.17
N PRO A 799 38.22 -29.32 -7.61
CA PRO A 799 37.80 -30.72 -7.62
C PRO A 799 37.75 -31.34 -9.02
N ASP A 800 37.38 -30.57 -10.06
CA ASP A 800 37.30 -31.05 -11.44
C ASP A 800 38.66 -31.02 -12.20
N TRP A 801 39.68 -30.37 -11.63
CA TRP A 801 41.02 -30.25 -12.24
C TRP A 801 41.90 -31.48 -12.02
N PHE A 802 41.48 -32.40 -11.16
CA PHE A 802 42.16 -33.67 -10.94
C PHE A 802 41.21 -34.86 -11.03
N LYS A 803 41.78 -36.05 -11.18
CA LYS A 803 41.08 -37.33 -11.18
C LYS A 803 41.97 -38.38 -10.55
N TYR A 804 41.37 -39.43 -10.01
CA TYR A 804 42.12 -40.58 -9.54
C TYR A 804 42.53 -41.48 -10.72
N GLY A 805 43.81 -41.84 -10.77
CA GLY A 805 44.37 -42.57 -11.89
C GLY A 805 45.41 -43.61 -11.48
N THR A 806 46.11 -44.16 -12.48
CA THR A 806 47.23 -45.08 -12.27
C THR A 806 48.54 -44.44 -12.73
N GLU A 807 49.57 -44.49 -11.89
CA GLU A 807 50.93 -44.04 -12.17
C GLU A 807 51.88 -45.23 -12.15
N LYS A 808 52.94 -45.18 -12.95
CA LYS A 808 53.99 -46.19 -12.90
C LYS A 808 55.34 -45.50 -12.89
N ASP A 809 55.99 -45.54 -11.74
CA ASP A 809 57.34 -45.04 -11.58
C ASP A 809 58.34 -46.18 -11.67
N SER A 810 59.41 -45.92 -12.40
CA SER A 810 60.53 -46.84 -12.57
C SER A 810 61.79 -46.16 -12.08
N TYR A 811 62.23 -46.49 -10.88
CA TYR A 811 63.50 -46.02 -10.35
C TYR A 811 64.60 -46.94 -10.91
N LEU A 812 65.19 -46.50 -12.03
CA LEU A 812 66.35 -47.14 -12.66
C LEU A 812 67.60 -46.37 -12.21
N CYS A 813 68.49 -47.01 -11.46
CA CYS A 813 69.78 -46.41 -11.13
C CYS A 813 70.75 -46.55 -12.32
N ASP A 814 71.32 -45.43 -12.78
CA ASP A 814 72.46 -45.45 -13.69
C ASP A 814 73.73 -45.80 -12.89
N GLY A 815 74.35 -46.93 -13.24
CA GLY A 815 75.44 -47.50 -12.44
C GLY A 815 76.78 -46.77 -12.59
N GLU A 816 76.95 -45.56 -12.03
CA GLU A 816 78.27 -44.91 -11.95
C GLU A 816 78.69 -44.35 -10.57
N SER A 817 77.95 -44.55 -9.47
CA SER A 817 78.42 -44.16 -8.13
C SER A 817 78.84 -45.35 -7.25
N ILE A 818 80.15 -45.43 -6.96
CA ILE A 818 80.82 -46.45 -6.12
C ILE A 818 80.52 -46.26 -4.60
N LEU A 819 79.66 -45.32 -4.21
CA LEU A 819 79.39 -44.96 -2.81
C LEU A 819 77.95 -45.21 -2.32
N ALA A 820 77.05 -45.80 -3.13
CA ALA A 820 75.69 -46.14 -2.70
C ALA A 820 75.37 -47.65 -2.94
N PRO A 821 75.77 -48.57 -2.04
CA PRO A 821 75.65 -50.02 -2.25
C PRO A 821 74.24 -50.61 -2.08
N SER A 822 73.18 -49.81 -2.07
CA SER A 822 71.81 -50.26 -1.81
C SER A 822 70.76 -49.62 -2.74
N CYS A 823 71.13 -49.27 -3.98
CA CYS A 823 70.11 -48.95 -4.98
C CYS A 823 69.55 -50.24 -5.58
N HIS A 824 68.23 -50.38 -5.54
CA HIS A 824 67.50 -51.51 -6.08
C HIS A 824 66.59 -51.03 -7.21
N ASP A 825 66.59 -51.70 -8.37
CA ASP A 825 65.61 -51.44 -9.42
C ASP A 825 64.21 -51.69 -8.86
N SER A 826 63.44 -50.63 -8.66
CA SER A 826 62.06 -50.70 -8.19
C SER A 826 61.13 -50.12 -9.24
N VAL A 827 60.14 -50.91 -9.62
CA VAL A 827 59.00 -50.47 -10.43
C VAL A 827 57.80 -50.44 -9.51
N VAL A 828 57.28 -49.25 -9.25
CA VAL A 828 56.12 -49.04 -8.40
C VAL A 828 54.96 -48.62 -9.27
N THR A 829 53.84 -49.35 -9.19
CA THR A 829 52.59 -48.91 -9.83
C THR A 829 51.65 -48.39 -8.75
N TYR A 830 51.34 -47.10 -8.80
CA TYR A 830 50.39 -46.45 -7.91
C TYR A 830 49.01 -46.48 -8.55
N TYR A 831 48.01 -46.98 -7.84
CA TYR A 831 46.61 -47.05 -8.26
C TYR A 831 45.78 -46.11 -7.40
N ASN A 832 44.79 -45.46 -8.05
CA ASN A 832 43.89 -44.51 -7.42
C ASN A 832 44.62 -43.28 -6.82
N ILE A 833 45.76 -42.89 -7.41
CA ILE A 833 46.50 -41.69 -7.02
C ILE A 833 45.90 -40.46 -7.72
N PRO A 834 45.76 -39.30 -7.05
CA PRO A 834 45.35 -38.04 -7.68
C PRO A 834 46.29 -37.64 -8.82
N LYS A 835 45.73 -37.26 -9.97
CA LYS A 835 46.45 -36.78 -11.16
C LYS A 835 45.67 -35.67 -11.82
N LYS A 836 46.34 -34.80 -12.57
CA LYS A 836 45.68 -33.80 -13.43
C LYS A 836 44.60 -34.46 -14.29
N ALA A 837 43.42 -33.84 -14.36
CA ALA A 837 42.34 -34.24 -15.25
C ALA A 837 42.77 -34.14 -16.72
N ASP A 838 42.05 -34.83 -17.61
CA ASP A 838 42.35 -34.76 -19.05
C ASP A 838 42.02 -33.38 -19.63
N TYR A 839 41.09 -32.66 -18.99
CA TYR A 839 40.64 -31.33 -19.35
C TYR A 839 40.62 -30.46 -18.08
N VAL A 840 41.27 -29.31 -18.13
CA VAL A 840 41.29 -28.31 -17.06
C VAL A 840 40.62 -27.06 -17.62
N ASN A 841 39.45 -26.70 -17.07
CA ASN A 841 38.73 -25.52 -17.54
C ASN A 841 39.28 -24.26 -16.86
N ILE A 842 39.95 -23.41 -17.64
CA ILE A 842 40.50 -22.14 -17.17
C ILE A 842 39.72 -21.01 -17.82
N THR A 843 38.86 -20.36 -17.04
CA THR A 843 38.03 -19.21 -17.44
C THR A 843 38.91 -18.00 -17.76
N ASP A 844 38.49 -17.20 -18.74
CA ASP A 844 39.15 -15.94 -19.09
C ASP A 844 38.42 -14.78 -18.37
N PRO A 845 39.02 -14.11 -17.37
CA PRO A 845 38.37 -13.04 -16.60
C PRO A 845 37.86 -11.89 -17.48
N ARG A 846 38.49 -11.70 -18.63
CA ARG A 846 38.06 -10.75 -19.67
C ARG A 846 36.61 -10.90 -20.07
N VAL A 847 36.04 -12.09 -19.96
CA VAL A 847 34.65 -12.36 -20.36
C VAL A 847 33.64 -11.53 -19.55
N VAL A 848 33.89 -11.22 -18.27
CA VAL A 848 33.00 -10.35 -17.47
C VAL A 848 32.98 -8.96 -18.07
N VAL A 849 34.17 -8.39 -18.27
CA VAL A 849 34.35 -7.02 -18.73
C VAL A 849 33.89 -6.86 -20.18
N GLU A 850 34.24 -7.79 -21.09
CA GLU A 850 33.81 -7.77 -22.49
C GLU A 850 32.29 -7.71 -22.65
N LYS A 851 31.55 -8.38 -21.76
CA LYS A 851 30.08 -8.43 -21.81
C LYS A 851 29.41 -7.23 -21.15
N ALA A 852 30.03 -6.67 -20.11
CA ALA A 852 29.52 -5.46 -19.47
C ALA A 852 29.82 -4.20 -20.29
N LEU A 853 30.96 -4.16 -21.01
CA LEU A 853 31.48 -2.99 -21.73
C LEU A 853 30.44 -2.26 -22.61
N PRO A 854 29.58 -2.94 -23.41
CA PRO A 854 28.59 -2.26 -24.24
C PRO A 854 27.52 -1.48 -23.46
N ASN A 855 27.35 -1.77 -22.18
CA ASN A 855 26.29 -1.23 -21.33
C ASN A 855 26.82 -0.40 -20.14
N LEU A 856 28.14 -0.19 -20.02
CA LEU A 856 28.69 0.65 -18.94
C LEU A 856 28.24 2.10 -19.07
N ASP A 857 28.03 2.59 -20.30
CA ASP A 857 27.43 3.91 -20.55
C ASP A 857 26.00 4.00 -19.96
N ASN A 858 25.23 2.89 -19.97
CA ASN A 858 23.90 2.85 -19.36
C ASN A 858 23.97 2.86 -17.84
N LEU A 859 24.92 2.12 -17.26
CA LEU A 859 25.17 2.15 -15.82
C LEU A 859 25.56 3.55 -15.35
N GLN A 860 26.43 4.23 -16.09
CA GLN A 860 26.79 5.64 -15.86
C GLN A 860 25.59 6.58 -16.04
N ALA A 861 24.76 6.38 -17.05
CA ALA A 861 23.54 7.16 -17.25
C ALA A 861 22.54 6.98 -16.10
N ASN A 862 22.42 5.77 -15.55
CA ASN A 862 21.58 5.48 -14.39
C ASN A 862 22.10 6.18 -13.13
N ILE A 863 23.41 6.17 -12.90
CA ILE A 863 24.03 6.95 -11.81
C ILE A 863 23.69 8.44 -11.94
N LEU A 864 23.90 9.02 -13.13
CA LEU A 864 23.63 10.45 -13.36
C LEU A 864 22.14 10.80 -13.24
N ALA A 865 21.25 9.92 -13.70
CA ALA A 865 19.81 10.09 -13.58
C ALA A 865 19.35 10.14 -12.13
N VAL A 866 19.82 9.19 -11.32
CA VAL A 866 19.51 9.13 -9.90
C VAL A 866 20.13 10.29 -9.14
N GLN A 867 21.37 10.69 -9.47
CA GLN A 867 21.97 11.90 -8.91
C GLN A 867 21.17 13.17 -9.24
N LEU A 868 20.61 13.27 -10.44
CA LEU A 868 19.73 14.37 -10.81
C LEU A 868 18.42 14.35 -10.01
N GLN A 869 17.85 13.18 -9.76
CA GLN A 869 16.66 13.03 -8.92
C GLN A 869 16.94 13.41 -7.45
N ILE A 870 18.09 12.98 -6.90
CA ILE A 870 18.54 13.39 -5.56
C ILE A 870 18.74 14.90 -5.48
N LEU A 871 19.39 15.52 -6.49
CA LEU A 871 19.58 16.97 -6.55
C LEU A 871 18.27 17.77 -6.61
N LEU A 872 17.25 17.20 -7.24
CA LEU A 872 15.93 17.82 -7.41
C LEU A 872 14.97 17.47 -6.26
N GLY A 873 15.41 16.71 -5.25
CA GLY A 873 14.54 16.23 -4.17
C GLY A 873 13.46 15.26 -4.62
N SER A 874 13.58 14.66 -5.81
CA SER A 874 12.56 13.82 -6.45
C SER A 874 12.86 12.33 -6.38
N TRP A 875 13.84 11.91 -5.57
CA TRP A 875 14.16 10.49 -5.35
C TRP A 875 13.27 9.90 -4.24
N PRO A 876 12.37 8.94 -4.53
CA PRO A 876 11.37 8.47 -3.57
C PRO A 876 11.85 7.30 -2.67
N GLY A 877 13.12 6.90 -2.75
CA GLY A 877 13.67 5.75 -2.02
C GLY A 877 14.88 6.08 -1.15
N PHE A 878 15.49 5.07 -0.53
CA PHE A 878 16.71 5.28 0.25
C PHE A 878 17.93 5.43 -0.66
N THR A 879 18.74 6.46 -0.44
CA THR A 879 19.97 6.70 -1.21
C THR A 879 21.04 5.65 -0.94
N ASP A 880 21.01 5.02 0.24
CA ASP A 880 21.83 3.85 0.57
C ASP A 880 21.55 2.69 -0.40
N ASP A 881 20.29 2.35 -0.65
CA ASP A 881 19.95 1.20 -1.50
C ASP A 881 20.51 1.32 -2.93
N ILE A 882 20.60 2.56 -3.43
CA ILE A 882 21.24 2.87 -4.72
C ILE A 882 22.74 2.59 -4.65
N VAL A 883 23.41 3.17 -3.66
CA VAL A 883 24.85 3.01 -3.45
C VAL A 883 25.19 1.54 -3.28
N GLN A 884 24.38 0.82 -2.49
CA GLN A 884 24.57 -0.60 -2.23
C GLN A 884 24.52 -1.41 -3.51
N SER A 885 23.46 -1.22 -4.30
CA SER A 885 23.26 -1.97 -5.53
C SER A 885 24.35 -1.67 -6.57
N ILE A 886 24.66 -0.39 -6.81
CA ILE A 886 25.60 0.02 -7.85
C ILE A 886 27.04 -0.35 -7.49
N SER A 887 27.43 -0.21 -6.22
CA SER A 887 28.79 -0.54 -5.80
C SER A 887 29.13 -2.02 -6.02
N LEU A 888 28.20 -2.94 -5.76
CA LEU A 888 28.39 -4.36 -6.07
C LEU A 888 28.82 -4.59 -7.54
N ALA A 889 28.11 -3.96 -8.49
CA ALA A 889 28.43 -4.11 -9.91
C ALA A 889 29.80 -3.51 -10.28
N VAL A 890 30.11 -2.32 -9.76
CA VAL A 890 31.38 -1.62 -10.05
C VAL A 890 32.58 -2.36 -9.45
N GLU A 891 32.45 -2.86 -8.22
CA GLU A 891 33.48 -3.62 -7.52
C GLU A 891 33.81 -4.94 -8.22
N LEU A 892 32.80 -5.66 -8.73
CA LEU A 892 32.98 -6.88 -9.52
C LEU A 892 33.78 -6.61 -10.79
N LEU A 893 33.48 -5.52 -11.49
CA LEU A 893 34.18 -5.12 -12.71
C LEU A 893 35.64 -4.73 -12.43
N LEU A 894 35.90 -4.01 -11.34
CA LEU A 894 37.26 -3.68 -10.89
C LEU A 894 38.07 -4.95 -10.59
N GLN A 895 37.48 -5.91 -9.89
CA GLN A 895 38.13 -7.19 -9.58
C GLN A 895 38.40 -8.02 -10.84
N ALA A 896 37.49 -8.02 -11.82
CA ALA A 896 37.69 -8.73 -13.08
C ALA A 896 38.87 -8.14 -13.88
N VAL A 897 38.98 -6.81 -13.95
CA VAL A 897 40.10 -6.13 -14.61
C VAL A 897 41.42 -6.38 -13.86
N SER A 898 41.40 -6.35 -12.52
CA SER A 898 42.58 -6.69 -11.71
C SER A 898 43.07 -8.12 -12.00
N SER A 899 42.14 -9.07 -12.07
CA SER A 899 42.44 -10.47 -12.42
C SER A 899 43.05 -10.61 -13.81
N MET A 900 42.59 -9.81 -14.79
CA MET A 900 43.23 -9.75 -16.11
C MET A 900 44.68 -9.24 -16.04
N GLN A 901 44.99 -8.26 -15.18
CA GLN A 901 46.35 -7.75 -14.99
C GLN A 901 47.28 -8.82 -14.41
N GLU A 902 46.78 -9.62 -13.46
CA GLU A 902 47.54 -10.75 -12.89
C GLU A 902 47.83 -11.85 -13.93
N VAL A 903 46.83 -12.21 -14.75
CA VAL A 903 47.01 -13.13 -15.89
C VAL A 903 48.10 -12.62 -16.83
N VAL A 904 48.14 -11.32 -17.12
CA VAL A 904 49.20 -10.70 -17.94
C VAL A 904 50.56 -10.81 -17.25
N ALA A 905 50.64 -10.53 -15.94
CA ALA A 905 51.88 -10.57 -15.18
C ALA A 905 52.48 -11.98 -15.14
N ILE A 906 51.68 -12.99 -14.78
CA ILE A 906 52.10 -14.40 -14.70
C ILE A 906 52.40 -14.94 -16.09
N GLY A 907 51.56 -14.66 -17.08
CA GLY A 907 51.79 -15.07 -18.47
C GLY A 907 53.10 -14.50 -19.05
N LYS A 908 53.43 -13.23 -18.73
CA LYS A 908 54.73 -12.62 -19.11
C LYS A 908 55.91 -13.31 -18.39
N ALA A 909 55.74 -13.66 -17.11
CA ALA A 909 56.77 -14.38 -16.35
C ALA A 909 57.03 -15.79 -16.91
N GLU A 910 55.98 -16.56 -17.19
CA GLU A 910 56.06 -17.90 -17.78
C GLU A 910 56.63 -17.86 -19.21
N GLU A 911 56.22 -16.88 -20.03
CA GLU A 911 56.82 -16.68 -21.36
C GLU A 911 58.34 -16.43 -21.26
N ALA A 912 58.76 -15.62 -20.29
CA ALA A 912 60.17 -15.32 -20.06
C ALA A 912 60.94 -16.54 -19.54
N TRP A 913 60.31 -17.37 -18.70
CA TRP A 913 60.88 -18.61 -18.18
C TRP A 913 61.13 -19.62 -19.30
N LYS A 914 60.12 -19.91 -20.13
CA LYS A 914 60.25 -20.85 -21.27
C LYS A 914 61.27 -20.41 -22.32
N LYS A 915 61.52 -19.11 -22.46
CA LYS A 915 62.52 -18.58 -23.41
C LYS A 915 63.97 -18.70 -22.95
N LYS A 916 64.23 -19.00 -21.68
CA LYS A 916 65.59 -18.96 -21.09
C LYS A 916 66.22 -20.31 -20.75
N GLU A 917 65.53 -21.47 -20.89
CA GLU A 917 66.03 -22.81 -20.51
C GLU A 917 66.87 -22.78 -19.22
N MET A 918 66.31 -22.24 -18.13
CA MET A 918 67.00 -22.23 -16.83
C MET A 918 66.49 -23.35 -15.93
N ILE A 919 67.48 -24.08 -15.40
CA ILE A 919 67.44 -25.18 -14.44
C ILE A 919 66.75 -24.76 -13.13
N GLU A 920 66.02 -25.72 -12.56
CA GLU A 920 65.31 -25.77 -11.27
C GLU A 920 65.85 -24.86 -10.16
N ASP A 921 64.98 -23.98 -9.65
CA ASP A 921 64.64 -23.80 -8.23
C ASP A 921 63.88 -22.48 -8.03
N ILE A 922 62.71 -22.56 -7.38
CA ILE A 922 61.84 -21.48 -6.86
C ILE A 922 60.98 -20.75 -7.91
N ILE A 923 59.74 -21.23 -8.10
CA ILE A 923 58.50 -20.51 -7.73
C ILE A 923 57.45 -21.55 -7.30
N SER A 924 57.70 -22.23 -6.17
CA SER A 924 56.67 -23.00 -5.43
C SER A 924 56.15 -22.16 -4.26
N ALA A 925 55.96 -20.87 -4.50
CA ALA A 925 55.34 -19.95 -3.57
C ALA A 925 54.14 -19.33 -4.28
N ILE A 926 53.01 -20.02 -4.15
CA ILE A 926 51.69 -19.43 -3.90
C ILE A 926 51.34 -18.30 -4.89
N PHE A 927 50.91 -18.66 -6.10
CA PHE A 927 49.96 -17.81 -6.82
C PHE A 927 48.58 -18.26 -6.35
N LEU A 928 48.12 -17.60 -5.29
CA LEU A 928 46.77 -17.70 -4.72
C LEU A 928 45.74 -17.62 -5.84
N ALA A 929 44.64 -18.35 -5.68
CA ALA A 929 43.50 -18.35 -6.56
C ALA A 929 43.27 -16.95 -7.15
N ILE A 930 43.52 -16.79 -8.45
CA ILE A 930 43.15 -15.55 -9.14
C ILE A 930 41.64 -15.63 -9.21
N PRO A 931 40.91 -14.72 -8.54
CA PRO A 931 39.45 -14.73 -8.60
C PRO A 931 39.02 -14.69 -10.06
N PHE A 932 37.96 -15.42 -10.39
CA PHE A 932 37.50 -15.64 -11.76
C PHE A 932 38.34 -16.59 -12.63
N VAL A 933 39.45 -17.11 -12.13
CA VAL A 933 40.25 -18.12 -12.83
C VAL A 933 40.15 -19.47 -12.13
N GLY A 934 39.12 -20.22 -12.50
CA GLY A 934 39.00 -21.62 -12.19
C GLY A 934 38.07 -21.98 -11.04
N GLU A 935 37.57 -21.06 -10.24
CA GLU A 935 36.79 -21.40 -9.03
C GLU A 935 35.43 -22.07 -9.30
N ALA A 936 35.12 -23.07 -8.46
CA ALA A 936 33.94 -23.94 -8.48
C ALA A 936 32.60 -23.17 -8.52
N ASP A 937 31.66 -23.75 -9.28
CA ASP A 937 30.23 -23.46 -9.49
C ASP A 937 29.75 -22.00 -9.32
N ALA A 938 29.87 -21.35 -8.15
CA ALA A 938 29.32 -20.02 -7.86
C ALA A 938 29.81 -18.89 -8.80
N ILE A 939 31.11 -18.82 -9.11
CA ILE A 939 31.64 -17.76 -9.99
C ILE A 939 31.43 -18.12 -11.48
N SER A 940 31.48 -19.42 -11.81
CA SER A 940 31.17 -19.97 -13.12
C SER A 940 29.74 -19.61 -13.57
N ASP A 941 28.79 -19.64 -12.66
CA ASP A 941 27.39 -19.30 -12.93
C ASP A 941 27.21 -17.80 -13.21
N ILE A 942 27.91 -16.93 -12.47
CA ILE A 942 27.99 -15.48 -12.78
C ILE A 942 28.46 -15.27 -14.24
N PHE A 943 29.46 -16.03 -14.69
CA PHE A 943 29.97 -15.95 -16.06
C PHE A 943 28.97 -16.42 -17.13
N LEU A 944 28.24 -17.50 -16.84
CA LEU A 944 27.25 -18.09 -17.72
C LEU A 944 26.02 -17.18 -17.84
N ASP A 945 25.57 -16.55 -16.76
CA ASP A 945 24.39 -15.69 -16.78
C ASP A 945 24.66 -14.31 -17.37
N VAL A 946 25.82 -13.70 -17.08
CA VAL A 946 26.27 -12.51 -17.82
C VAL A 946 26.39 -12.82 -19.33
N SER A 947 26.66 -14.08 -19.73
CA SER A 947 26.67 -14.52 -21.14
C SER A 947 25.31 -14.50 -21.84
N ARG A 948 24.24 -14.79 -21.09
CA ARG A 948 22.88 -14.90 -21.64
C ARG A 948 22.32 -13.53 -22.03
N VAL A 949 22.73 -12.48 -21.33
CA VAL A 949 22.28 -11.10 -21.54
C VAL A 949 22.74 -10.50 -22.87
N ALA A 950 23.88 -10.93 -23.42
CA ALA A 950 24.38 -10.43 -24.71
C ALA A 950 23.46 -10.75 -25.91
N THR A 951 22.48 -11.64 -25.73
CA THR A 951 21.48 -12.02 -26.75
C THR A 951 20.14 -11.31 -26.62
N VAL A 952 19.93 -10.50 -25.59
CA VAL A 952 18.59 -10.08 -25.13
C VAL A 952 18.40 -8.55 -25.12
N VAL A 953 19.46 -7.78 -25.31
CA VAL A 953 19.41 -6.30 -25.29
C VAL A 953 18.70 -5.78 -26.54
N GLY A 954 17.39 -5.67 -26.45
CA GLY A 954 16.46 -5.20 -27.48
C GLY A 954 14.99 -5.28 -27.08
N ASP A 955 14.63 -6.12 -26.10
CA ASP A 955 13.25 -6.29 -25.63
C ASP A 955 13.05 -5.66 -24.24
N THR A 956 12.13 -4.71 -24.12
CA THR A 956 11.73 -4.06 -22.86
C THR A 956 10.94 -4.99 -21.92
N ALA A 957 10.65 -6.22 -22.34
CA ALA A 957 9.83 -7.18 -21.61
C ALA A 957 10.58 -7.98 -20.51
N ILE A 958 11.90 -7.83 -20.39
CA ILE A 958 12.74 -8.73 -19.56
C ILE A 958 13.20 -8.09 -18.24
N VAL A 959 12.92 -6.80 -18.02
CA VAL A 959 13.32 -6.09 -16.79
C VAL A 959 12.59 -6.66 -15.57
N ALA A 960 11.28 -6.92 -15.67
CA ALA A 960 10.46 -7.42 -14.57
C ALA A 960 10.82 -8.86 -14.12
N ASP A 961 11.12 -9.77 -15.06
CA ASP A 961 11.50 -11.16 -14.74
C ASP A 961 12.82 -11.22 -13.96
N SER A 962 13.79 -10.34 -14.27
CA SER A 962 15.11 -10.36 -13.63
C SER A 962 15.09 -10.04 -12.13
N ILE A 963 14.15 -9.21 -11.67
CA ILE A 963 14.06 -8.83 -10.24
C ILE A 963 13.31 -9.89 -9.44
N TYR A 964 12.31 -10.53 -10.06
CA TYR A 964 11.66 -11.70 -9.49
C TYR A 964 12.66 -12.85 -9.28
N GLU A 965 13.59 -13.05 -10.22
CA GLU A 965 14.68 -14.03 -10.10
C GLU A 965 15.66 -13.74 -8.95
N ILE A 966 15.89 -12.47 -8.56
CA ILE A 966 16.74 -12.10 -7.40
C ILE A 966 16.19 -12.69 -6.09
N VAL A 967 14.86 -12.73 -5.97
CA VAL A 967 14.16 -13.19 -4.77
C VAL A 967 14.01 -14.72 -4.78
N GLU A 968 13.79 -15.33 -5.95
CA GLU A 968 13.57 -16.77 -6.08
C GLU A 968 14.86 -17.62 -6.07
N ASP A 969 16.02 -17.08 -6.50
CA ASP A 969 17.28 -17.82 -6.58
C ASP A 969 18.42 -17.15 -5.78
N PRO A 970 18.53 -17.45 -4.47
CA PRO A 970 19.55 -16.87 -3.59
C PRO A 970 21.00 -17.10 -4.02
N ASP A 971 21.27 -18.21 -4.72
CA ASP A 971 22.62 -18.60 -5.12
C ASP A 971 23.14 -17.75 -6.30
N ASN A 972 22.25 -17.02 -7.00
CA ASN A 972 22.59 -16.24 -8.19
C ASN A 972 22.50 -14.71 -8.02
N ARG A 973 22.22 -14.22 -6.81
CA ARG A 973 21.99 -12.79 -6.51
C ARG A 973 23.04 -11.84 -7.08
N VAL A 974 24.32 -12.23 -7.02
CA VAL A 974 25.44 -11.42 -7.52
C VAL A 974 25.36 -11.21 -9.03
N ALA A 975 25.07 -12.26 -9.80
CA ALA A 975 24.96 -12.18 -11.24
C ALA A 975 23.71 -11.39 -11.62
N THR A 976 22.58 -11.66 -10.95
CA THR A 976 21.30 -11.04 -11.26
C THR A 976 21.32 -9.53 -10.98
N ILE A 977 21.90 -9.07 -9.86
CA ILE A 977 22.05 -7.63 -9.61
C ILE A 977 22.94 -6.99 -10.70
N LEU A 978 24.07 -7.61 -11.04
CA LEU A 978 24.97 -7.11 -12.09
C LEU A 978 24.25 -7.03 -13.45
N THR A 979 23.51 -8.06 -13.84
CA THR A 979 22.80 -8.08 -15.13
C THR A 979 21.66 -7.07 -15.15
N THR A 980 20.85 -6.97 -14.09
CA THR A 980 19.78 -5.98 -13.95
C THR A 980 20.32 -4.56 -14.06
N LEU A 981 21.47 -4.25 -13.47
CA LEU A 981 22.09 -2.92 -13.58
C LEU A 981 22.67 -2.60 -14.96
N LEU A 982 23.02 -3.62 -15.75
CA LEU A 982 23.53 -3.47 -17.12
C LEU A 982 22.41 -3.40 -18.18
N LEU A 983 21.16 -3.70 -17.83
CA LEU A 983 20.02 -3.57 -18.75
C LEU A 983 19.67 -2.10 -19.04
N VAL A 984 19.11 -1.82 -20.21
CA VAL A 984 18.64 -0.48 -20.60
C VAL A 984 17.40 -0.09 -19.78
N GLY A 985 17.36 1.16 -19.31
CA GLY A 985 16.23 1.73 -18.57
C GLY A 985 16.65 2.24 -17.19
N GLN A 986 15.95 3.28 -16.71
CA GLN A 986 16.08 3.73 -15.33
C GLN A 986 15.52 2.67 -14.39
N ARG A 987 16.04 2.63 -13.16
CA ARG A 987 15.59 1.73 -12.11
C ARG A 987 14.77 2.51 -11.08
N SER A 988 13.67 1.93 -10.62
CA SER A 988 12.83 2.50 -9.57
C SER A 988 13.48 2.33 -8.18
N ALA A 989 12.97 3.07 -7.21
CA ALA A 989 13.38 2.93 -5.81
C ALA A 989 13.18 1.50 -5.27
N GLU A 990 12.09 0.83 -5.66
CA GLU A 990 11.78 -0.54 -5.27
C GLU A 990 12.77 -1.55 -5.87
N GLU A 991 13.16 -1.35 -7.13
CA GLU A 991 14.15 -2.20 -7.80
C GLU A 991 15.52 -2.08 -7.09
N TYR A 992 15.94 -0.86 -6.73
CA TYR A 992 17.15 -0.65 -5.92
C TYR A 992 17.01 -1.22 -4.50
N GLY A 993 15.86 -1.06 -3.85
CA GLY A 993 15.61 -1.64 -2.52
C GLY A 993 15.73 -3.16 -2.52
N THR A 994 15.19 -3.81 -3.55
CA THR A 994 15.28 -5.27 -3.74
C THR A 994 16.72 -5.72 -3.98
N MET A 995 17.44 -5.05 -4.88
CA MET A 995 18.86 -5.35 -5.15
C MET A 995 19.74 -5.12 -3.91
N ALA A 996 19.48 -4.06 -3.14
CA ALA A 996 20.21 -3.75 -1.92
C ALA A 996 19.93 -4.76 -0.80
N ALA A 997 18.68 -5.17 -0.61
CA ALA A 997 18.32 -6.24 0.32
C ALA A 997 19.01 -7.55 -0.07
N ALA A 998 18.97 -7.92 -1.34
CA ALA A 998 19.66 -9.11 -1.84
C ALA A 998 21.18 -9.03 -1.68
N ARG A 999 21.80 -7.85 -1.86
CA ARG A 999 23.22 -7.63 -1.56
C ARG A 999 23.52 -7.85 -0.08
N ARG A 1000 22.72 -7.28 0.82
CA ARG A 1000 22.91 -7.38 2.27
C ARG A 1000 22.82 -8.82 2.78
N ASP A 1001 22.08 -9.68 2.08
CA ASP A 1001 21.95 -11.10 2.39
C ASP A 1001 23.06 -11.99 1.77
N ILE A 1002 24.05 -11.42 1.06
CA ILE A 1002 25.20 -12.18 0.54
C ILE A 1002 26.11 -12.55 1.73
N PRO A 1003 26.42 -13.84 1.95
CA PRO A 1003 27.31 -14.26 3.02
C PRO A 1003 28.73 -13.68 2.89
N ASP A 1004 29.37 -13.33 4.01
CA ASP A 1004 30.77 -12.87 4.06
C ASP A 1004 31.72 -13.84 3.33
N GLU A 1005 31.47 -15.14 3.44
CA GLU A 1005 32.24 -16.18 2.74
C GLU A 1005 32.16 -16.02 1.21
N THR A 1006 30.97 -15.72 0.68
CA THR A 1006 30.77 -15.43 -0.75
C THR A 1006 31.51 -14.15 -1.16
N ILE A 1007 31.50 -13.11 -0.33
CA ILE A 1007 32.26 -11.87 -0.56
C ILE A 1007 33.77 -12.13 -0.60
N GLU A 1008 34.29 -13.04 0.24
CA GLU A 1008 35.70 -13.44 0.23
C GLU A 1008 36.10 -14.13 -1.07
N PHE A 1009 35.22 -14.96 -1.63
CA PHE A 1009 35.45 -15.63 -2.92
C PHE A 1009 35.44 -14.67 -4.12
N LEU A 1010 34.75 -13.53 -4.03
CA LEU A 1010 34.71 -12.57 -5.15
C LEU A 1010 36.07 -11.93 -5.43
N GLY A 1011 36.96 -11.84 -4.43
CA GLY A 1011 38.36 -11.46 -4.61
C GLY A 1011 38.84 -10.30 -3.73
N PRO A 1012 40.17 -10.07 -3.65
CA PRO A 1012 40.75 -9.12 -2.69
C PRO A 1012 40.47 -7.65 -3.03
N VAL A 1013 40.43 -7.27 -4.31
CA VAL A 1013 40.06 -5.91 -4.75
C VAL A 1013 38.58 -5.65 -4.48
N PHE A 1014 37.71 -6.63 -4.74
CA PHE A 1014 36.30 -6.54 -4.38
C PHE A 1014 36.14 -6.29 -2.87
N LYS A 1015 36.73 -7.16 -2.05
CA LYS A 1015 36.67 -7.08 -0.58
C LYS A 1015 37.20 -5.75 -0.04
N GLU A 1016 38.32 -5.26 -0.56
CA GLU A 1016 38.90 -3.97 -0.17
C GLU A 1016 37.93 -2.81 -0.44
N LYS A 1017 37.36 -2.77 -1.65
CA LYS A 1017 36.44 -1.69 -2.06
C LYS A 1017 35.09 -1.78 -1.34
N ASN A 1018 34.53 -2.97 -1.21
CA ASN A 1018 33.32 -3.23 -0.45
C ASN A 1018 33.48 -2.76 1.01
N THR A 1019 34.61 -3.07 1.65
CA THR A 1019 34.90 -2.61 3.02
C THR A 1019 34.99 -1.08 3.10
N GLN A 1020 35.65 -0.43 2.14
CA GLN A 1020 35.74 1.04 2.09
C GLN A 1020 34.36 1.69 1.97
N ILE A 1021 33.52 1.17 1.08
CA ILE A 1021 32.16 1.67 0.82
C ILE A 1021 31.25 1.40 2.01
N GLU A 1022 31.26 0.19 2.58
CA GLU A 1022 30.46 -0.15 3.76
C GLU A 1022 30.82 0.70 4.98
N ASN A 1023 32.09 1.02 5.21
CA ASN A 1023 32.47 1.89 6.33
C ASN A 1023 31.92 3.30 6.14
N LEU A 1024 31.99 3.84 4.91
CA LEU A 1024 31.46 5.16 4.58
C LEU A 1024 29.93 5.23 4.66
N VAL A 1025 29.26 4.10 4.44
CA VAL A 1025 27.80 3.97 4.54
C VAL A 1025 27.34 3.69 5.98
N LYS A 1026 28.02 2.81 6.73
CA LYS A 1026 27.66 2.42 8.12
C LYS A 1026 27.73 3.59 9.10
N ASP A 1027 28.66 4.52 8.88
CA ASP A 1027 28.77 5.73 9.71
C ASP A 1027 27.55 6.68 9.55
N CYS A 1028 26.74 6.53 8.49
CA CYS A 1028 25.49 7.28 8.27
C CYS A 1028 24.26 6.67 8.98
N ALA A 1029 24.31 5.41 9.42
CA ALA A 1029 23.17 4.69 10.03
C ALA A 1029 23.16 4.75 11.57
N ALA A 1030 24.14 5.41 12.18
CA ALA A 1030 24.33 5.45 13.63
C ALA A 1030 24.15 6.85 14.26
N ALA A 1031 23.71 7.85 13.48
CA ALA A 1031 23.50 9.23 13.92
C ALA A 1031 22.01 9.54 14.12
#